data_AF-A0A1X0U8A6-F1
#
_entry.id   AF-A0A1X0U8A6-F1
#
_cell.length_a   1.000
_cell.length_b   1.000
_cell.length_c   1.000
_cell.angle_alpha   90.00
_cell.angle_beta   90.00
_cell.angle_gamma   90.00
#
_symmetry.space_group_name_H-M   'P 1'
#
loop_
_entity.id
_entity.type
_entity.pdbx_description
1 polymer ?
#
loop_
_entity_poly.entity_id
_entity_poly.type
_entity_poly.pdbx_seq_one_letter_code
_entity_poly.pdbx_strand_id
1 'polypeptide(L)'
;MRIPRPRRSTKTSTFAILLVIVVAGFSVYFVNRPSSAKIESTTVDTTVTLPESPGSTETVALDTRLYVPRTTPAPAVLLAHGFGGDKFSVDGQARALADDGFTVLTYSARGFGLSTGSISINDPDREVADGRGLVDWLAGRPEVRLDGPGDPRVGVAGGSYGGALALSLAGTDERIDAVASAITWNDLGQALFPNYGVTNDEDRARLDALNTPAATVYGGQGVLKRGWAGVFFGAGAASRPGGNEPGAAAGCGRFAPEFCSAYTQSAVTGEPSPELSALLTAHSPAAVASNIKAPTLLVQGMQDTLFGLDQSDTTARQISDAGGDVQVRWFNGGHDDGGTSGGAENTMKDFLRTQLMSDTTVDVADQPRPFVYSLQTPAIEQNRTRGRRMTAPEYPGLSDSDAAGAPSATTEVPVELRPSGPTSSMSEQSGAPNEQTIIRPPGASPSAISSVPGLGSVLATLSATSAGSQLSADLPGQAATFTGDPLTEPLTITGASRIDLRIGAFAQPQQAVLFVKLYDVGPDGKRTLPGGAVAPVRLPNTVDSGPVPVSVVLPGVSYVIPEGHHVEVSVSTTDQAYAVPLEPAQFVVALDDSALRVPTVAGVASSTSTVPLGPIVGIGVIVAALGALIAVNIIRSRRRLIAEVDEDLIDTPLVITDLAKTYSNGFKAVDNVSFEVRQGQVLGLLGPNGAGKTTTLRMLMGLITPTSGDIRVFGHKVSPGAPVLSRLGSFVEGSGFLPHLSGTENLRLYWQATGRPLEDAHLEEALEIADLGTAVERKVKSYSQGMRQRLAIAQAMLGLPDLMVLDEPTNGLDPPQIRTMREVLINYAKTGRTVLVSSHLLAEVEQTCTHVVVMNRGSVISSGTVRELTAAGGMTEVRVDDAEKASAVLSGLGCSPTVIDESVVRVDIGSVDPAIVIRALFDAGLEVRGLSQSTRLEDVFLDLVHRDTEHLTQLAEIDAEASGTVSTKEHE
;
A
#
# COMPACT_ATOMS: atom_id res chain seq x y z
N MET A 1 -27.82 29.76 23.30
CA MET A 1 -27.62 29.41 21.87
C MET A 1 -26.20 28.89 21.65
N ARG A 2 -26.03 27.58 21.57
CA ARG A 2 -24.77 26.93 21.14
C ARG A 2 -25.05 26.31 19.78
N ILE A 3 -24.31 26.75 18.77
CA ILE A 3 -24.45 26.27 17.38
C ILE A 3 -24.00 24.79 17.33
N PRO A 4 -24.84 23.84 16.87
CA PRO A 4 -24.43 22.45 16.74
C PRO A 4 -23.44 22.31 15.59
N ARG A 5 -22.33 21.62 15.85
CA ARG A 5 -21.33 21.27 14.83
C ARG A 5 -21.94 20.27 13.83
N PRO A 6 -21.79 20.48 12.51
CA PRO A 6 -22.28 19.51 11.53
C PRO A 6 -21.47 18.21 11.61
N ARG A 7 -22.18 17.09 11.71
CA ARG A 7 -21.62 15.73 11.68
C ARG A 7 -21.01 15.49 10.29
N ARG A 8 -19.69 15.29 10.23
CA ARG A 8 -18.94 14.93 9.01
C ARG A 8 -19.49 13.61 8.46
N SER A 9 -20.10 13.65 7.29
CA SER A 9 -20.47 12.46 6.51
C SER A 9 -19.19 11.74 6.09
N THR A 10 -19.14 10.42 6.26
CA THR A 10 -18.06 9.57 5.71
C THR A 10 -17.93 9.70 4.20
N LYS A 11 -18.96 10.17 3.48
CA LYS A 11 -18.89 10.55 2.05
C LYS A 11 -18.12 11.85 1.82
N THR A 12 -18.19 12.83 2.74
CA THR A 12 -17.28 14.00 2.69
C THR A 12 -15.86 13.63 3.03
N SER A 13 -15.61 12.63 3.89
CA SER A 13 -14.26 12.12 4.12
C SER A 13 -13.75 11.29 2.94
N THR A 14 -14.56 10.46 2.29
CA THR A 14 -14.12 9.73 1.08
C THR A 14 -14.00 10.64 -0.12
N PHE A 15 -14.86 11.64 -0.29
CA PHE A 15 -14.69 12.65 -1.35
C PHE A 15 -13.53 13.59 -1.05
N ALA A 16 -13.27 13.93 0.21
CA ALA A 16 -12.05 14.66 0.58
C ALA A 16 -10.80 13.79 0.42
N ILE A 17 -10.85 12.48 0.70
CA ILE A 17 -9.75 11.54 0.45
C ILE A 17 -9.55 11.35 -1.05
N LEU A 18 -10.62 11.17 -1.84
CA LEU A 18 -10.53 11.04 -3.30
C LEU A 18 -10.08 12.35 -3.93
N LEU A 19 -10.51 13.51 -3.42
CA LEU A 19 -10.04 14.82 -3.86
C LEU A 19 -8.62 15.08 -3.37
N VAL A 20 -8.19 14.58 -2.21
CA VAL A 20 -6.79 14.60 -1.78
C VAL A 20 -5.96 13.64 -2.61
N ILE A 21 -6.49 12.51 -3.07
CA ILE A 21 -5.80 11.59 -3.99
C ILE A 21 -5.77 12.18 -5.40
N VAL A 22 -6.82 12.87 -5.85
CA VAL A 22 -6.87 13.54 -7.14
C VAL A 22 -6.03 14.81 -7.11
N VAL A 23 -5.99 15.56 -6.00
CA VAL A 23 -5.13 16.74 -5.82
C VAL A 23 -3.70 16.33 -5.51
N ALA A 24 -3.43 15.24 -4.80
CA ALA A 24 -2.10 14.65 -4.68
C ALA A 24 -1.68 14.06 -6.02
N GLY A 25 -2.59 13.45 -6.78
CA GLY A 25 -2.36 13.00 -8.14
C GLY A 25 -2.14 14.14 -9.12
N PHE A 26 -2.88 15.25 -8.99
CA PHE A 26 -2.71 16.48 -9.76
C PHE A 26 -1.48 17.27 -9.32
N SER A 27 -1.13 17.24 -8.03
CA SER A 27 0.07 17.88 -7.49
C SER A 27 1.28 17.07 -7.83
N VAL A 28 1.24 15.74 -7.80
CA VAL A 28 2.27 14.86 -8.36
C VAL A 28 2.33 15.08 -9.87
N TYR A 29 1.21 15.19 -10.58
CA TYR A 29 1.18 15.47 -12.02
C TYR A 29 1.61 16.90 -12.38
N PHE A 30 1.45 17.91 -11.51
CA PHE A 30 1.87 19.30 -11.76
C PHE A 30 3.28 19.61 -11.22
N VAL A 31 3.71 18.97 -10.13
CA VAL A 31 5.09 18.96 -9.64
C VAL A 31 5.96 18.14 -10.59
N ASN A 32 5.43 17.04 -11.14
CA ASN A 32 6.04 16.28 -12.24
C ASN A 32 5.57 16.75 -13.62
N ARG A 33 4.83 17.87 -13.74
CA ARG A 33 4.60 18.44 -15.08
C ARG A 33 5.97 18.98 -15.49
N PRO A 34 6.57 18.48 -16.57
CA PRO A 34 7.74 19.12 -17.12
C PRO A 34 7.33 20.55 -17.45
N SER A 35 7.82 21.50 -16.67
CA SER A 35 7.71 22.91 -16.98
C SER A 35 8.62 23.16 -18.17
N SER A 36 8.08 23.83 -19.18
CA SER A 36 8.56 23.93 -20.57
C SER A 36 8.25 22.70 -21.43
N ALA A 37 7.73 22.94 -22.63
CA ALA A 37 7.82 21.98 -23.72
C ALA A 37 9.32 21.70 -23.96
N LYS A 38 9.86 20.68 -23.28
CA LYS A 38 11.20 20.19 -23.52
C LYS A 38 11.18 19.55 -24.90
N ILE A 39 11.82 20.21 -25.85
CA ILE A 39 12.16 19.62 -27.14
C ILE A 39 13.14 18.47 -26.81
N GLU A 40 12.71 17.23 -27.04
CA GLU A 40 13.46 16.02 -26.68
C GLU A 40 14.86 16.02 -27.31
N SER A 41 15.89 15.68 -26.51
CA SER A 41 17.20 15.29 -27.02
C SER A 41 17.05 14.11 -27.99
N THR A 42 17.71 14.17 -29.15
CA THR A 42 17.66 13.05 -30.12
C THR A 42 18.46 11.88 -29.59
N THR A 43 17.88 10.67 -29.59
CA THR A 43 18.58 9.45 -29.19
C THR A 43 18.94 8.59 -30.40
N VAL A 44 20.15 8.02 -30.40
CA VAL A 44 20.62 7.09 -31.43
C VAL A 44 21.08 5.81 -30.76
N ASP A 45 20.36 4.71 -30.97
CA ASP A 45 20.79 3.37 -30.57
C ASP A 45 21.81 2.84 -31.57
N THR A 46 22.92 2.30 -31.07
CA THR A 46 23.95 1.68 -31.90
C THR A 46 24.64 0.54 -31.15
N THR A 47 25.19 -0.40 -31.91
CA THR A 47 26.09 -1.42 -31.36
C THR A 47 27.51 -0.99 -31.64
N VAL A 48 28.37 -0.98 -30.62
CA VAL A 48 29.80 -0.70 -30.75
C VAL A 48 30.56 -2.01 -30.62
N THR A 49 31.30 -2.38 -31.66
CA THR A 49 32.15 -3.59 -31.66
C THR A 49 33.55 -3.23 -31.19
N LEU A 50 34.01 -3.87 -30.13
CA LEU A 50 35.33 -3.66 -29.52
C LEU A 50 36.11 -4.98 -29.46
N PRO A 51 37.45 -4.96 -29.36
CA PRO A 51 38.24 -6.17 -29.10
C PRO A 51 37.80 -6.88 -27.80
N GLU A 52 37.90 -8.20 -27.76
CA GLU A 52 37.59 -8.97 -26.53
C GLU A 52 38.52 -8.59 -25.38
N SER A 53 39.78 -8.32 -25.68
CA SER A 53 40.80 -7.84 -24.76
C SER A 53 41.88 -7.07 -25.55
N PRO A 54 42.73 -6.27 -24.90
CA PRO A 54 43.83 -5.56 -25.57
C PRO A 54 44.68 -6.48 -26.45
N GLY A 55 44.71 -6.20 -27.76
CA GLY A 55 45.48 -6.97 -28.75
C GLY A 55 44.78 -8.23 -29.29
N SER A 56 43.57 -8.56 -28.83
CA SER A 56 42.79 -9.69 -29.35
C SER A 56 42.19 -9.40 -30.73
N THR A 57 42.11 -10.43 -31.58
CA THR A 57 41.35 -10.38 -32.84
C THR A 57 39.88 -10.77 -32.66
N GLU A 58 39.53 -11.38 -31.52
CA GLU A 58 38.13 -11.63 -31.16
C GLU A 58 37.48 -10.32 -30.73
N THR A 59 36.15 -10.23 -30.85
CA THR A 59 35.40 -9.00 -30.58
C THR A 59 34.20 -9.24 -29.70
N VAL A 60 33.82 -8.22 -28.94
CA VAL A 60 32.55 -8.12 -28.22
C VAL A 60 31.73 -6.98 -28.81
N ALA A 61 30.40 -7.14 -28.77
CA ALA A 61 29.45 -6.14 -29.21
C ALA A 61 28.76 -5.54 -27.98
N LEU A 62 28.92 -4.23 -27.78
CA LEU A 62 28.26 -3.48 -26.72
C LEU A 62 27.03 -2.77 -27.26
N ASP A 63 25.90 -2.97 -26.58
CA ASP A 63 24.65 -2.28 -26.85
C ASP A 63 24.68 -0.88 -26.23
N THR A 64 24.64 0.15 -27.07
CA THR A 64 24.82 1.55 -26.65
C THR A 64 23.67 2.43 -27.10
N ARG A 65 23.57 3.61 -26.48
CA ARG A 65 22.68 4.69 -26.89
C ARG A 65 23.36 6.03 -26.67
N LEU A 66 23.42 6.81 -27.74
CA LEU A 66 23.90 8.19 -27.74
C LEU A 66 22.72 9.15 -27.58
N TYR A 67 22.83 10.12 -26.67
CA TYR A 67 21.90 11.21 -26.48
C TYR A 67 22.57 12.48 -26.97
N VAL A 68 21.97 13.10 -27.98
CA VAL A 68 22.53 14.26 -28.67
C VAL A 68 21.85 15.54 -28.18
N PRO A 69 22.60 16.51 -27.67
CA PRO A 69 22.06 17.78 -27.20
C PRO A 69 21.68 18.68 -28.38
N ARG A 70 21.04 19.82 -28.09
CA ARG A 70 20.63 20.79 -29.12
C ARG A 70 21.80 21.45 -29.86
N THR A 71 22.93 21.61 -29.18
CA THR A 71 24.13 22.26 -29.72
C THR A 71 25.26 21.25 -29.73
N THR A 72 25.83 21.00 -30.90
CA THR A 72 27.00 20.15 -31.09
C THR A 72 28.05 20.89 -31.93
N PRO A 73 29.35 20.54 -31.82
CA PRO A 73 29.93 19.54 -30.90
C PRO A 73 29.86 19.98 -29.43
N ALA A 74 29.70 19.02 -28.53
CA ALA A 74 29.57 19.24 -27.09
C ALA A 74 30.45 18.28 -26.27
N PRO A 75 30.86 18.65 -25.04
CA PRO A 75 31.50 17.71 -24.12
C PRO A 75 30.69 16.42 -23.96
N ALA A 76 31.40 15.30 -23.85
CA ALA A 76 30.80 14.00 -23.71
C ALA A 76 30.70 13.55 -22.24
N VAL A 77 29.70 12.73 -21.94
CA VAL A 77 29.65 11.96 -20.68
C VAL A 77 29.43 10.49 -21.01
N LEU A 78 30.37 9.65 -20.59
CA LEU A 78 30.17 8.20 -20.55
C LEU A 78 29.46 7.83 -19.25
N LEU A 79 28.20 7.41 -19.35
CA LEU A 79 27.36 7.12 -18.19
C LEU A 79 27.20 5.60 -18.03
N ALA A 80 27.85 5.06 -17.01
CA ALA A 80 27.89 3.63 -16.71
C ALA A 80 26.76 3.23 -15.74
N HIS A 81 26.12 2.09 -16.00
CA HIS A 81 25.01 1.59 -15.19
C HIS A 81 25.47 0.87 -13.91
N GLY A 82 24.61 0.85 -12.89
CA GLY A 82 24.79 0.01 -11.71
C GLY A 82 24.61 -1.48 -12.00
N PHE A 83 25.06 -2.35 -11.09
CA PHE A 83 25.04 -3.80 -11.29
C PHE A 83 23.61 -4.32 -11.48
N GLY A 84 23.40 -5.22 -12.44
CA GLY A 84 22.05 -5.70 -12.79
C GLY A 84 21.24 -4.76 -13.69
N GLY A 85 21.72 -3.52 -13.91
CA GLY A 85 21.17 -2.58 -14.87
C GLY A 85 21.64 -2.81 -16.30
N ASP A 86 21.28 -1.88 -17.18
CA ASP A 86 21.66 -1.82 -18.59
C ASP A 86 21.66 -0.35 -19.06
N LYS A 87 21.84 -0.09 -20.35
CA LYS A 87 21.83 1.29 -20.88
C LYS A 87 20.54 2.08 -20.59
N PHE A 88 19.41 1.40 -20.34
CA PHE A 88 18.12 2.04 -20.08
C PHE A 88 17.93 2.39 -18.60
N SER A 89 18.61 1.70 -17.68
CA SER A 89 18.51 1.99 -16.24
C SER A 89 18.97 3.41 -15.88
N VAL A 90 19.79 4.02 -16.74
CA VAL A 90 20.32 5.39 -16.60
C VAL A 90 19.70 6.38 -17.61
N ASP A 91 18.63 6.02 -18.35
CA ASP A 91 18.01 6.88 -19.39
C ASP A 91 17.55 8.23 -18.83
N GLY A 92 16.97 8.24 -17.62
CA GLY A 92 16.56 9.49 -16.96
C GLY A 92 17.73 10.44 -16.66
N GLN A 93 18.84 9.89 -16.16
CA GLN A 93 20.07 10.65 -15.90
C GLN A 93 20.70 11.15 -17.21
N ALA A 94 20.74 10.29 -18.23
CA ALA A 94 21.30 10.61 -19.54
C ALA A 94 20.53 11.75 -20.23
N ARG A 95 19.19 11.72 -20.19
CA ARG A 95 18.36 12.83 -20.68
C ARG A 95 18.59 14.12 -19.92
N ALA A 96 18.72 14.05 -18.60
CA ALA A 96 18.99 15.24 -17.78
C ALA A 96 20.34 15.89 -18.11
N LEU A 97 21.37 15.08 -18.35
CA LEU A 97 22.69 15.54 -18.82
C LEU A 97 22.61 16.10 -20.26
N ALA A 98 21.92 15.42 -21.18
CA ALA A 98 21.75 15.90 -22.55
C ALA A 98 20.97 17.22 -22.63
N ASP A 99 19.95 17.38 -21.78
CA ASP A 99 19.22 18.64 -21.62
C ASP A 99 20.12 19.79 -21.11
N ASP A 100 21.16 19.46 -20.34
CA ASP A 100 22.18 20.40 -19.86
C ASP A 100 23.31 20.65 -20.87
N GLY A 101 23.20 20.08 -22.07
CA GLY A 101 24.07 20.36 -23.21
C GLY A 101 25.14 19.30 -23.47
N PHE A 102 25.15 18.17 -22.74
CA PHE A 102 26.13 17.10 -22.94
C PHE A 102 25.76 16.15 -24.08
N THR A 103 26.76 15.64 -24.79
CA THR A 103 26.62 14.42 -25.58
C THR A 103 26.78 13.23 -24.65
N VAL A 104 25.73 12.44 -24.41
CA VAL A 104 25.79 11.35 -23.40
C VAL A 104 25.81 10.00 -24.09
N LEU A 105 26.77 9.15 -23.74
CA LEU A 105 26.80 7.76 -24.16
C LEU A 105 26.46 6.87 -22.98
N THR A 106 25.35 6.15 -23.10
CA THR A 106 25.01 5.04 -22.21
C THR A 106 25.28 3.73 -22.91
N TYR A 107 25.62 2.69 -22.17
CA TYR A 107 25.85 1.37 -22.73
C TYR A 107 25.46 0.28 -21.72
N SER A 108 25.21 -0.92 -22.21
CA SER A 108 25.10 -2.12 -21.38
C SER A 108 26.47 -2.78 -21.33
N ALA A 109 27.03 -3.00 -20.15
CA ALA A 109 28.29 -3.72 -19.99
C ALA A 109 28.16 -5.19 -20.44
N ARG A 110 29.30 -5.88 -20.56
CA ARG A 110 29.34 -7.29 -20.99
C ARG A 110 28.39 -8.15 -20.14
N GLY A 111 27.68 -9.06 -20.78
CA GLY A 111 26.67 -9.90 -20.12
C GLY A 111 25.38 -9.17 -19.69
N PHE A 112 25.24 -7.86 -19.87
CA PHE A 112 24.01 -7.11 -19.60
C PHE A 112 23.29 -6.66 -20.88
N GLY A 113 21.99 -6.39 -20.76
CA GLY A 113 21.17 -5.90 -21.87
C GLY A 113 21.29 -6.78 -23.13
N LEU A 114 21.58 -6.14 -24.27
CA LEU A 114 21.83 -6.82 -25.53
C LEU A 114 23.32 -7.10 -25.80
N SER A 115 24.24 -6.64 -24.94
CA SER A 115 25.69 -6.82 -25.11
C SER A 115 26.12 -8.29 -25.04
N THR A 116 27.19 -8.62 -25.75
CA THR A 116 27.81 -9.96 -25.74
C THR A 116 28.91 -10.05 -24.68
N GLY A 117 29.53 -11.22 -24.52
CA GLY A 117 30.59 -11.47 -23.54
C GLY A 117 30.06 -11.80 -22.14
N SER A 118 30.99 -11.99 -21.20
CA SER A 118 30.70 -12.34 -19.80
C SER A 118 30.98 -11.19 -18.84
N ILE A 119 30.30 -11.21 -17.69
CA ILE A 119 30.50 -10.25 -16.60
C ILE A 119 31.82 -10.58 -15.89
N SER A 120 32.76 -9.65 -15.89
CA SER A 120 34.10 -9.83 -15.28
C SER A 120 34.44 -8.76 -14.24
N ILE A 121 33.43 -8.03 -13.75
CA ILE A 121 33.50 -7.18 -12.55
C ILE A 121 34.60 -6.12 -12.63
N ASN A 122 34.50 -5.23 -13.60
CA ASN A 122 35.45 -4.16 -13.89
C ASN A 122 36.88 -4.63 -14.16
N ASP A 123 37.00 -5.81 -14.78
CA ASP A 123 38.27 -6.32 -15.30
C ASP A 123 39.02 -5.28 -16.14
N PRO A 124 40.30 -4.98 -15.81
CA PRO A 124 41.13 -4.01 -16.53
C PRO A 124 41.29 -4.28 -18.03
N ASP A 125 41.31 -5.55 -18.43
CA ASP A 125 41.54 -6.03 -19.80
C ASP A 125 40.23 -6.35 -20.52
N ARG A 126 39.09 -6.27 -19.85
CA ARG A 126 37.77 -6.44 -20.47
C ARG A 126 36.91 -5.20 -20.31
N GLU A 127 36.16 -5.07 -19.21
CA GLU A 127 35.15 -4.03 -19.05
C GLU A 127 35.73 -2.61 -18.93
N VAL A 128 36.93 -2.44 -18.35
CA VAL A 128 37.62 -1.13 -18.35
C VAL A 128 38.21 -0.84 -19.73
N ALA A 129 38.74 -1.86 -20.42
CA ALA A 129 39.19 -1.74 -21.81
C ALA A 129 38.05 -1.36 -22.76
N ASP A 130 36.84 -1.89 -22.52
CA ASP A 130 35.62 -1.47 -23.21
C ASP A 130 35.35 0.02 -23.00
N GLY A 131 35.47 0.51 -21.76
CA GLY A 131 35.37 1.93 -21.43
C GLY A 131 36.31 2.80 -22.27
N ARG A 132 37.59 2.41 -22.37
CA ARG A 132 38.58 3.09 -23.24
C ARG A 132 38.18 3.04 -24.72
N GLY A 133 37.69 1.90 -25.19
CA GLY A 133 37.20 1.75 -26.56
C GLY A 133 35.96 2.60 -26.85
N LEU A 134 35.09 2.82 -25.87
CA LEU A 134 33.96 3.74 -26.00
C LEU A 134 34.41 5.21 -26.01
N VAL A 135 35.47 5.56 -25.29
CA VAL A 135 36.12 6.88 -25.37
C VAL A 135 36.72 7.09 -26.78
N ASP A 136 37.41 6.09 -27.33
CA ASP A 136 37.91 6.13 -28.72
C ASP A 136 36.76 6.31 -29.73
N TRP A 137 35.67 5.59 -29.53
CA TRP A 137 34.48 5.72 -30.36
C TRP A 137 33.88 7.12 -30.29
N LEU A 138 33.79 7.71 -29.09
CA LEU A 138 33.32 9.08 -28.88
C LEU A 138 34.23 10.11 -29.56
N ALA A 139 35.54 9.92 -29.53
CA ALA A 139 36.51 10.79 -30.20
C ALA A 139 36.29 10.88 -31.73
N GLY A 140 35.70 9.83 -32.33
CA GLY A 140 35.36 9.80 -33.75
C GLY A 140 34.00 10.42 -34.11
N ARG A 141 33.23 10.92 -33.14
CA ARG A 141 31.87 11.43 -33.35
C ARG A 141 31.84 12.93 -33.66
N PRO A 142 31.14 13.38 -34.71
CA PRO A 142 30.97 14.81 -34.98
C PRO A 142 30.15 15.53 -33.90
N GLU A 143 29.39 14.80 -33.09
CA GLU A 143 28.61 15.34 -31.98
C GLU A 143 29.47 15.70 -30.75
N VAL A 144 30.71 15.21 -30.68
CA VAL A 144 31.59 15.32 -29.51
C VAL A 144 32.63 16.41 -29.71
N ARG A 145 32.83 17.24 -28.68
CA ARG A 145 33.90 18.23 -28.63
C ARG A 145 35.22 17.55 -28.32
N LEU A 146 36.27 17.91 -29.06
CA LEU A 146 37.62 17.42 -28.85
C LEU A 146 38.50 18.54 -28.28
N ASP A 147 39.37 18.20 -27.33
CA ASP A 147 40.43 19.09 -26.82
C ASP A 147 41.71 18.99 -27.65
N GLY A 148 41.88 17.87 -28.35
CA GLY A 148 42.95 17.63 -29.32
C GLY A 148 42.60 16.53 -30.32
N PRO A 149 43.45 16.26 -31.33
CA PRO A 149 43.21 15.18 -32.28
C PRO A 149 43.09 13.82 -31.57
N GLY A 150 41.90 13.21 -31.64
CA GLY A 150 41.62 11.92 -30.97
C GLY A 150 41.41 12.01 -29.45
N ASP A 151 41.31 13.21 -28.91
CA ASP A 151 41.19 13.49 -27.47
C ASP A 151 39.83 14.17 -27.20
N PRO A 152 38.79 13.39 -26.85
CA PRO A 152 37.46 13.94 -26.61
C PRO A 152 37.41 14.61 -25.23
N ARG A 153 36.77 15.78 -25.14
CA ARG A 153 36.46 16.35 -23.84
C ARG A 153 35.37 15.51 -23.18
N VAL A 154 35.71 14.67 -22.22
CA VAL A 154 34.85 13.60 -21.70
C VAL A 154 34.93 13.46 -20.19
N GLY A 155 33.76 13.38 -19.55
CA GLY A 155 33.64 12.89 -18.18
C GLY A 155 33.07 11.48 -18.11
N VAL A 156 33.32 10.79 -17.01
CA VAL A 156 32.74 9.47 -16.74
C VAL A 156 31.98 9.51 -15.43
N ALA A 157 30.79 8.92 -15.42
CA ALA A 157 29.95 8.90 -14.24
C ALA A 157 29.18 7.59 -14.07
N GLY A 158 28.84 7.27 -12.83
CA GLY A 158 28.04 6.11 -12.51
C GLY A 158 27.85 5.91 -11.01
N GLY A 159 26.82 5.14 -10.65
CA GLY A 159 26.61 4.67 -9.29
C GLY A 159 26.97 3.19 -9.14
N SER A 160 27.33 2.75 -7.94
CA SER A 160 27.58 1.33 -7.64
C SER A 160 28.65 0.77 -8.58
N TYR A 161 28.38 -0.35 -9.27
CA TYR A 161 29.27 -0.93 -10.28
C TYR A 161 29.69 0.03 -11.41
N GLY A 162 28.82 0.92 -11.86
CA GLY A 162 29.18 1.95 -12.84
C GLY A 162 30.12 3.02 -12.25
N GLY A 163 30.01 3.28 -10.94
CA GLY A 163 30.91 4.18 -10.22
C GLY A 163 32.31 3.62 -10.05
N ALA A 164 32.44 2.31 -9.84
CA ALA A 164 33.72 1.62 -9.78
C ALA A 164 34.40 1.64 -11.15
N LEU A 165 33.64 1.34 -12.22
CA LEU A 165 34.13 1.48 -13.58
C LEU A 165 34.58 2.91 -13.90
N ALA A 166 33.85 3.93 -13.47
CA ALA A 166 34.23 5.33 -13.71
C ALA A 166 35.59 5.67 -13.09
N LEU A 167 35.84 5.22 -11.86
CA LEU A 167 37.12 5.39 -11.17
C LEU A 167 38.24 4.58 -11.85
N SER A 168 37.98 3.31 -12.18
CA SER A 168 38.97 2.45 -12.84
C SER A 168 39.35 2.94 -14.24
N LEU A 169 38.38 3.47 -14.98
CA LEU A 169 38.63 4.06 -16.30
C LEU A 169 39.49 5.33 -16.17
N ALA A 170 39.17 6.23 -15.24
CA ALA A 170 39.98 7.44 -15.02
C ALA A 170 41.38 7.15 -14.49
N GLY A 171 41.57 6.05 -13.75
CA GLY A 171 42.89 5.60 -13.30
C GLY A 171 43.72 4.92 -14.39
N THR A 172 43.14 4.67 -15.57
CA THR A 172 43.81 3.96 -16.68
C THR A 172 43.75 4.66 -18.04
N ASP A 173 43.01 5.76 -18.16
CA ASP A 173 42.91 6.59 -19.36
C ASP A 173 43.03 8.07 -18.97
N GLU A 174 44.15 8.70 -19.35
CA GLU A 174 44.47 10.09 -18.99
C GLU A 174 43.58 11.12 -19.71
N ARG A 175 42.81 10.70 -20.72
CA ARG A 175 41.88 11.58 -21.46
C ARG A 175 40.59 11.88 -20.69
N ILE A 176 40.36 11.23 -19.55
CA ILE A 176 39.18 11.52 -18.74
C ILE A 176 39.37 12.86 -18.02
N ASP A 177 38.52 13.83 -18.32
CA ASP A 177 38.60 15.19 -17.77
C ASP A 177 37.93 15.34 -16.41
N ALA A 178 36.93 14.50 -16.09
CA ALA A 178 36.18 14.58 -14.84
C ALA A 178 35.52 13.25 -14.47
N VAL A 179 35.47 12.95 -13.17
CA VAL A 179 34.85 11.72 -12.65
C VAL A 179 33.78 12.06 -11.62
N ALA A 180 32.60 11.47 -11.77
CA ALA A 180 31.55 11.55 -10.75
C ALA A 180 31.07 10.14 -10.39
N SER A 181 31.44 9.67 -9.20
CA SER A 181 31.14 8.34 -8.72
C SER A 181 30.26 8.39 -7.49
N ALA A 182 29.26 7.50 -7.42
CA ALA A 182 28.35 7.43 -6.30
C ALA A 182 28.21 6.02 -5.74
N ILE A 183 28.03 5.91 -4.42
CA ILE A 183 27.70 4.65 -3.70
C ILE A 183 28.51 3.45 -4.21
N THR A 184 29.83 3.57 -4.28
CA THR A 184 30.69 2.54 -4.88
C THR A 184 31.76 2.04 -3.92
N TRP A 185 32.52 1.04 -4.35
CA TRP A 185 33.64 0.49 -3.60
C TRP A 185 34.99 1.08 -4.05
N ASN A 186 35.94 1.13 -3.11
CA ASN A 186 37.35 1.20 -3.40
C ASN A 186 37.91 -0.20 -3.69
N ASP A 187 37.59 -1.18 -2.82
CA ASP A 187 38.02 -2.57 -2.91
C ASP A 187 36.81 -3.50 -2.69
N LEU A 188 36.45 -4.27 -3.73
CA LEU A 188 35.28 -5.14 -3.68
C LEU A 188 35.47 -6.34 -2.75
N GLY A 189 36.70 -6.83 -2.61
CA GLY A 189 37.05 -7.90 -1.68
C GLY A 189 36.77 -7.48 -0.26
N GLN A 190 37.22 -6.29 0.13
CA GLN A 190 36.93 -5.73 1.46
C GLN A 190 35.46 -5.33 1.63
N ALA A 191 34.80 -4.85 0.57
CA ALA A 191 33.39 -4.51 0.64
C ALA A 191 32.49 -5.75 0.86
N LEU A 192 32.79 -6.88 0.21
CA LEU A 192 32.02 -8.13 0.32
C LEU A 192 32.46 -9.01 1.50
N PHE A 193 33.74 -8.94 1.88
CA PHE A 193 34.35 -9.70 2.98
C PHE A 193 35.08 -8.76 3.95
N PRO A 194 34.39 -7.81 4.59
CA PRO A 194 35.05 -6.92 5.54
C PRO A 194 35.49 -7.68 6.79
N ASN A 195 36.60 -7.23 7.37
CA ASN A 195 36.96 -7.50 8.75
C ASN A 195 37.30 -6.18 9.44
N TYR A 196 36.41 -5.71 10.29
CA TYR A 196 36.61 -4.44 10.98
C TYR A 196 37.44 -4.57 12.27
N GLY A 197 37.87 -5.79 12.61
CA GLY A 197 38.70 -6.05 13.79
C GLY A 197 40.17 -6.18 13.43
N VAL A 198 40.98 -5.29 14.00
CA VAL A 198 42.43 -5.27 13.82
C VAL A 198 43.12 -5.82 15.06
N THR A 199 43.93 -6.86 14.89
CA THR A 199 44.58 -7.57 16.01
C THR A 199 46.10 -7.37 16.08
N ASN A 200 46.77 -7.17 14.95
CA ASN A 200 48.22 -6.99 14.91
C ASN A 200 48.62 -5.53 15.20
N ASP A 201 49.85 -5.31 15.67
CA ASP A 201 50.35 -3.98 16.05
C ASP A 201 50.56 -3.06 14.85
N GLU A 202 50.95 -3.61 13.70
CA GLU A 202 51.24 -2.83 12.48
C GLU A 202 49.99 -2.15 11.92
N ASP A 203 48.91 -2.92 11.75
CA ASP A 203 47.63 -2.41 11.25
C ASP A 203 46.98 -1.48 12.28
N ARG A 204 47.19 -1.69 13.60
CA ARG A 204 46.75 -0.75 14.64
C ARG A 204 47.47 0.58 14.53
N ALA A 205 48.80 0.56 14.36
CA ALA A 205 49.58 1.77 14.13
C ALA A 205 49.18 2.49 12.84
N ARG A 206 48.84 1.73 11.77
CA ARG A 206 48.29 2.31 10.54
C ARG A 206 46.94 2.97 10.76
N LEU A 207 46.06 2.32 11.52
CA LEU A 207 44.75 2.87 11.87
C LEU A 207 44.86 4.15 12.72
N ASP A 208 45.77 4.17 13.69
CA ASP A 208 46.04 5.34 14.54
C ASP A 208 46.59 6.55 13.75
N ALA A 209 47.24 6.29 12.60
CA ALA A 209 47.82 7.33 11.74
C ALA A 209 46.79 8.00 10.81
N LEU A 210 45.59 7.43 10.65
CA LEU A 210 44.55 7.99 9.80
C LEU A 210 43.71 9.03 10.56
N ASN A 211 43.43 10.17 9.92
CA ASN A 211 42.72 11.31 10.52
C ASN A 211 41.42 11.68 9.79
N THR A 212 41.04 10.95 8.74
CA THR A 212 39.80 11.14 8.00
C THR A 212 38.61 10.57 8.78
N PRO A 213 37.39 11.14 8.65
CA PRO A 213 36.29 10.82 9.56
C PRO A 213 35.77 9.38 9.41
N ALA A 214 35.88 8.77 8.23
CA ALA A 214 35.47 7.38 7.99
C ALA A 214 36.68 6.45 7.73
N ALA A 215 37.85 6.80 8.30
CA ALA A 215 39.06 5.99 8.21
C ALA A 215 38.82 4.56 8.70
N THR A 216 39.35 3.58 7.96
CA THR A 216 39.32 2.18 8.35
C THR A 216 40.57 1.44 7.88
N VAL A 217 40.95 0.41 8.62
CA VAL A 217 41.94 -0.60 8.22
C VAL A 217 41.27 -1.96 8.42
N TYR A 218 41.23 -2.78 7.38
CA TYR A 218 40.64 -4.10 7.46
C TYR A 218 41.67 -5.13 7.96
N GLY A 219 41.30 -5.96 8.93
CA GLY A 219 42.19 -6.97 9.50
C GLY A 219 42.14 -8.31 8.77
N GLY A 220 43.26 -8.87 8.33
CA GLY A 220 43.34 -10.28 7.87
C GLY A 220 42.22 -10.72 6.89
N GLN A 221 41.65 -11.92 7.10
CA GLN A 221 40.52 -12.44 6.33
C GLN A 221 39.18 -11.96 6.92
N GLY A 222 38.24 -11.54 6.07
CA GLY A 222 36.93 -11.06 6.54
C GLY A 222 35.78 -12.04 6.47
N VAL A 223 34.57 -11.46 6.57
CA VAL A 223 33.32 -12.21 6.73
C VAL A 223 32.40 -11.87 5.58
N LEU A 224 31.94 -12.90 4.86
CA LEU A 224 31.06 -12.69 3.70
C LEU A 224 29.75 -12.01 4.10
N LYS A 225 29.41 -10.90 3.45
CA LYS A 225 28.07 -10.27 3.45
C LYS A 225 27.08 -11.12 2.65
N ARG A 226 26.68 -12.28 3.20
CA ARG A 226 25.87 -13.29 2.51
C ARG A 226 24.58 -12.74 1.91
N GLY A 227 23.89 -11.82 2.61
CA GLY A 227 22.68 -11.19 2.10
C GLY A 227 22.91 -10.43 0.79
N TRP A 228 23.86 -9.50 0.79
CA TRP A 228 24.21 -8.71 -0.39
C TRP A 228 24.84 -9.54 -1.50
N ALA A 229 25.74 -10.47 -1.16
CA ALA A 229 26.35 -11.34 -2.14
C ALA A 229 25.30 -12.22 -2.84
N GLY A 230 24.31 -12.74 -2.11
CA GLY A 230 23.18 -13.46 -2.70
C GLY A 230 22.41 -12.65 -3.74
N VAL A 231 22.13 -11.37 -3.45
CA VAL A 231 21.47 -10.45 -4.40
C VAL A 231 22.36 -10.17 -5.62
N PHE A 232 23.63 -9.85 -5.38
CA PHE A 232 24.61 -9.52 -6.42
C PHE A 232 24.79 -10.67 -7.41
N PHE A 233 25.11 -11.87 -6.91
CA PHE A 233 25.32 -13.03 -7.78
C PHE A 233 24.01 -13.58 -8.35
N GLY A 234 22.89 -13.46 -7.63
CA GLY A 234 21.57 -13.80 -8.15
C GLY A 234 21.18 -12.94 -9.37
N ALA A 235 21.47 -11.65 -9.35
CA ALA A 235 21.19 -10.73 -10.45
C ALA A 235 22.01 -11.06 -11.72
N GLY A 236 23.29 -11.41 -11.57
CA GLY A 236 24.13 -11.83 -12.70
C GLY A 236 23.84 -13.27 -13.19
N ALA A 237 23.22 -14.11 -12.33
CA ALA A 237 22.84 -15.48 -12.69
C ALA A 237 21.55 -15.57 -13.53
N ALA A 238 20.67 -14.57 -13.46
CA ALA A 238 19.39 -14.57 -14.16
C ALA A 238 19.58 -14.67 -15.68
N SER A 239 18.99 -15.68 -16.33
CA SER A 239 19.16 -15.95 -17.77
C SER A 239 18.35 -14.97 -18.66
N ARG A 240 18.83 -14.71 -19.88
CA ARG A 240 18.00 -14.07 -20.93
C ARG A 240 16.87 -15.03 -21.34
N PRO A 241 15.67 -14.54 -21.67
CA PRO A 241 14.75 -15.31 -22.50
C PRO A 241 15.42 -15.57 -23.86
N GLY A 242 15.82 -16.82 -24.13
CA GLY A 242 16.21 -17.28 -25.47
C GLY A 242 17.69 -17.42 -25.81
N GLY A 243 18.63 -17.37 -24.86
CA GLY A 243 20.06 -17.59 -25.14
C GLY A 243 20.61 -18.86 -24.49
N ASN A 244 20.72 -19.96 -25.24
CA ASN A 244 21.57 -21.10 -24.88
C ASN A 244 22.97 -20.86 -25.47
N GLU A 245 23.86 -20.21 -24.72
CA GLU A 245 25.28 -20.30 -25.04
C GLU A 245 25.86 -21.62 -24.51
N PRO A 246 26.53 -22.44 -25.35
CA PRO A 246 27.17 -23.66 -24.90
C PRO A 246 28.44 -23.31 -24.10
N GLY A 247 28.41 -23.54 -22.78
CA GLY A 247 29.58 -23.34 -21.91
C GLY A 247 29.29 -22.75 -20.54
N ALA A 248 28.08 -22.24 -20.29
CA ALA A 248 27.69 -21.79 -18.96
C ALA A 248 27.72 -22.97 -17.97
N ALA A 249 28.72 -23.00 -17.10
CA ALA A 249 28.75 -23.94 -15.99
C ALA A 249 27.44 -23.79 -15.18
N ALA A 250 26.81 -24.92 -14.87
CA ALA A 250 25.54 -24.94 -14.14
C ALA A 250 25.66 -24.12 -12.85
N GLY A 251 24.91 -23.02 -12.75
CA GLY A 251 24.88 -22.14 -11.57
C GLY A 251 25.58 -20.78 -11.70
N CYS A 252 26.33 -20.52 -12.79
CA CYS A 252 27.15 -19.31 -12.93
C CYS A 252 26.53 -18.18 -13.77
N GLY A 253 25.42 -18.46 -14.47
CA GLY A 253 24.75 -17.54 -15.39
C GLY A 253 25.72 -16.82 -16.35
N ARG A 254 25.85 -15.50 -16.21
CA ARG A 254 26.59 -14.64 -17.15
C ARG A 254 27.98 -14.24 -16.65
N PHE A 255 28.40 -14.68 -15.47
CA PHE A 255 29.72 -14.36 -14.92
C PHE A 255 30.84 -15.11 -15.65
N ALA A 256 32.01 -14.50 -15.72
CA ALA A 256 33.21 -15.17 -16.18
C ALA A 256 33.56 -16.36 -15.24
N PRO A 257 34.08 -17.50 -15.78
CA PRO A 257 34.29 -18.72 -15.01
C PRO A 257 35.13 -18.54 -13.73
N GLU A 258 36.15 -17.70 -13.79
CA GLU A 258 37.05 -17.35 -12.70
C GLU A 258 36.30 -16.75 -11.50
N PHE A 259 35.36 -15.82 -11.74
CA PHE A 259 34.54 -15.21 -10.70
C PHE A 259 33.51 -16.18 -10.13
N CYS A 260 32.90 -17.01 -10.98
CA CYS A 260 31.91 -17.95 -10.51
C CYS A 260 32.52 -19.04 -9.62
N SER A 261 33.64 -19.63 -10.05
CA SER A 261 34.33 -20.66 -9.28
C SER A 261 34.74 -20.12 -7.90
N ALA A 262 35.32 -18.92 -7.89
CA ALA A 262 35.78 -18.29 -6.66
C ALA A 262 34.61 -17.90 -5.74
N TYR A 263 33.52 -17.34 -6.27
CA TYR A 263 32.34 -17.02 -5.45
C TYR A 263 31.63 -18.24 -4.90
N THR A 264 31.40 -19.28 -5.71
CA THR A 264 30.68 -20.49 -5.27
C THR A 264 31.40 -21.18 -4.11
N GLN A 265 32.73 -21.17 -4.10
CA GLN A 265 33.52 -21.61 -2.96
C GLN A 265 33.26 -20.75 -1.72
N SER A 266 33.37 -19.43 -1.84
CA SER A 266 33.19 -18.49 -0.72
C SER A 266 31.75 -18.43 -0.20
N ALA A 267 30.75 -18.68 -1.03
CA ALA A 267 29.35 -18.76 -0.62
C ALA A 267 29.09 -19.97 0.30
N VAL A 268 29.89 -21.03 0.16
CA VAL A 268 29.82 -22.24 1.01
C VAL A 268 30.65 -22.07 2.27
N THR A 269 31.88 -21.56 2.15
CA THR A 269 32.81 -21.43 3.29
C THR A 269 32.56 -20.19 4.15
N GLY A 270 31.91 -19.17 3.59
CA GLY A 270 31.80 -17.84 4.21
C GLY A 270 33.11 -17.04 4.19
N GLU A 271 34.13 -17.53 3.47
CA GLU A 271 35.51 -17.04 3.50
C GLU A 271 36.03 -16.82 2.08
N PRO A 272 36.74 -15.70 1.81
CA PRO A 272 37.39 -15.50 0.53
C PRO A 272 38.69 -16.32 0.47
N SER A 273 38.92 -17.04 -0.63
CA SER A 273 40.25 -17.60 -0.89
C SER A 273 41.25 -16.47 -1.15
N PRO A 274 42.55 -16.65 -0.87
CA PRO A 274 43.57 -15.66 -1.22
C PRO A 274 43.53 -15.27 -2.70
N GLU A 275 43.25 -16.23 -3.59
CA GLU A 275 43.10 -16.01 -5.02
C GLU A 275 41.89 -15.14 -5.34
N LEU A 276 40.74 -15.36 -4.68
CA LEU A 276 39.55 -14.53 -4.85
C LEU A 276 39.80 -13.11 -4.35
N SER A 277 40.40 -12.95 -3.17
CA SER A 277 40.71 -11.63 -2.63
C SER A 277 41.62 -10.85 -3.58
N ALA A 278 42.69 -11.48 -4.07
CA ALA A 278 43.59 -10.86 -5.03
C ALA A 278 42.89 -10.49 -6.34
N LEU A 279 42.01 -11.36 -6.86
CA LEU A 279 41.23 -11.11 -8.06
C LEU A 279 40.29 -9.90 -7.87
N LEU A 280 39.53 -9.86 -6.77
CA LEU A 280 38.60 -8.76 -6.48
C LEU A 280 39.34 -7.43 -6.30
N THR A 281 40.46 -7.41 -5.58
CA THR A 281 41.28 -6.20 -5.42
C THR A 281 41.84 -5.73 -6.76
N ALA A 282 42.38 -6.63 -7.59
CA ALA A 282 42.95 -6.29 -8.89
C ALA A 282 41.90 -5.72 -9.87
N HIS A 283 40.64 -6.07 -9.71
CA HIS A 283 39.52 -5.59 -10.52
C HIS A 283 38.76 -4.42 -9.86
N SER A 284 39.32 -3.83 -8.79
CA SER A 284 38.70 -2.73 -8.07
C SER A 284 39.46 -1.41 -8.28
N PRO A 285 38.81 -0.26 -8.05
CA PRO A 285 39.47 1.06 -8.12
C PRO A 285 40.74 1.16 -7.27
N ALA A 286 40.85 0.43 -6.16
CA ALA A 286 42.04 0.36 -5.29
C ALA A 286 43.35 0.11 -6.07
N ALA A 287 43.30 -0.62 -7.18
CA ALA A 287 44.48 -0.92 -7.99
C ALA A 287 44.99 0.29 -8.80
N VAL A 288 44.15 1.30 -9.05
CA VAL A 288 44.44 2.38 -10.00
C VAL A 288 44.03 3.78 -9.51
N ALA A 289 43.39 3.91 -8.35
CA ALA A 289 42.88 5.19 -7.86
C ALA A 289 43.98 6.25 -7.66
N SER A 290 45.20 5.84 -7.27
CA SER A 290 46.36 6.73 -7.17
C SER A 290 46.82 7.32 -8.51
N ASN A 291 46.40 6.73 -9.63
CA ASN A 291 46.72 7.26 -10.96
C ASN A 291 45.72 8.34 -11.42
N ILE A 292 44.58 8.50 -10.75
CA ILE A 292 43.53 9.44 -11.15
C ILE A 292 44.03 10.88 -10.97
N LYS A 293 44.13 11.63 -12.09
CA LYS A 293 44.46 13.06 -12.11
C LYS A 293 43.25 13.96 -12.38
N ALA A 294 42.20 13.38 -12.96
CA ALA A 294 40.94 14.07 -13.22
C ALA A 294 40.30 14.55 -11.90
N PRO A 295 39.75 15.78 -11.85
CA PRO A 295 38.86 16.18 -10.77
C PRO A 295 37.77 15.14 -10.52
N THR A 296 37.67 14.69 -9.27
CA THR A 296 36.82 13.57 -8.88
C THR A 296 35.82 13.98 -7.82
N LEU A 297 34.54 13.68 -8.03
CA LEU A 297 33.50 13.78 -7.03
C LEU A 297 33.08 12.38 -6.57
N LEU A 298 33.15 12.16 -5.26
CA LEU A 298 32.66 10.95 -4.58
C LEU A 298 31.38 11.28 -3.79
N VAL A 299 30.27 10.66 -4.17
CA VAL A 299 28.96 10.85 -3.52
C VAL A 299 28.53 9.56 -2.80
N GLN A 300 28.73 9.50 -1.50
CA GLN A 300 28.47 8.28 -0.72
C GLN A 300 27.16 8.35 0.06
N GLY A 301 26.44 7.22 0.07
CA GLY A 301 25.21 7.05 0.83
C GLY A 301 25.52 6.73 2.29
N MET A 302 24.85 7.40 3.22
CA MET A 302 24.97 7.13 4.66
C MET A 302 24.17 5.91 5.13
N GLN A 303 23.30 5.36 4.29
CA GLN A 303 22.54 4.12 4.51
C GLN A 303 22.92 3.12 3.43
N ASP A 304 24.21 2.77 3.43
CA ASP A 304 24.80 1.86 2.45
C ASP A 304 25.64 0.80 3.16
N THR A 305 24.98 -0.29 3.54
CA THR A 305 25.59 -1.45 4.19
C THR A 305 26.34 -2.33 3.19
N LEU A 306 26.16 -2.12 1.88
CA LEU A 306 26.93 -2.78 0.84
C LEU A 306 28.30 -2.12 0.71
N PHE A 307 28.33 -0.81 0.43
CA PHE A 307 29.54 0.00 0.32
C PHE A 307 29.49 1.14 1.34
N GLY A 308 30.14 0.96 2.49
CA GLY A 308 30.10 1.94 3.57
C GLY A 308 30.85 3.24 3.25
N LEU A 309 30.78 4.20 4.17
CA LEU A 309 31.49 5.48 4.06
C LEU A 309 33.01 5.30 3.94
N ASP A 310 33.54 4.25 4.55
CA ASP A 310 34.94 3.80 4.53
C ASP A 310 35.49 3.52 3.13
N GLN A 311 34.63 3.07 2.21
CA GLN A 311 35.03 2.83 0.81
C GLN A 311 35.29 4.16 0.09
N SER A 312 34.39 5.14 0.22
CA SER A 312 34.59 6.48 -0.35
C SER A 312 35.76 7.22 0.29
N ASP A 313 35.95 7.05 1.60
CA ASP A 313 37.07 7.61 2.36
C ASP A 313 38.41 7.09 1.87
N THR A 314 38.51 5.77 1.66
CA THR A 314 39.72 5.13 1.17
C THR A 314 40.06 5.57 -0.25
N THR A 315 39.07 5.65 -1.14
CA THR A 315 39.28 6.21 -2.49
C THR A 315 39.74 7.67 -2.43
N ALA A 316 39.12 8.50 -1.57
CA ALA A 316 39.49 9.90 -1.43
C ALA A 316 40.94 10.06 -0.97
N ARG A 317 41.36 9.32 0.07
CA ARG A 317 42.76 9.31 0.53
C ARG A 317 43.71 8.86 -0.57
N GLN A 318 43.44 7.76 -1.25
CA GLN A 318 44.32 7.26 -2.33
C GLN A 318 44.51 8.26 -3.47
N ILE A 319 43.46 8.98 -3.87
CA ILE A 319 43.55 10.04 -4.89
C ILE A 319 44.33 11.24 -4.33
N SER A 320 43.99 11.70 -3.12
CA SER A 320 44.61 12.89 -2.51
C SER A 320 46.10 12.69 -2.21
N ASP A 321 46.48 11.53 -1.65
CA ASP A 321 47.87 11.16 -1.33
C ASP A 321 48.74 11.11 -2.60
N ALA A 322 48.13 10.86 -3.77
CA ALA A 322 48.79 10.88 -5.07
C ALA A 322 48.74 12.24 -5.77
N GLY A 323 48.26 13.29 -5.08
CA GLY A 323 48.14 14.66 -5.56
C GLY A 323 46.96 14.91 -6.50
N GLY A 324 45.96 14.04 -6.51
CA GLY A 324 44.73 14.20 -7.29
C GLY A 324 43.71 15.11 -6.61
N ASP A 325 42.79 15.67 -7.40
CA ASP A 325 41.70 16.52 -6.92
C ASP A 325 40.46 15.67 -6.59
N VAL A 326 40.06 15.64 -5.32
CA VAL A 326 38.87 14.92 -4.88
C VAL A 326 37.95 15.76 -3.99
N GLN A 327 36.65 15.67 -4.25
CA GLN A 327 35.57 16.16 -3.40
C GLN A 327 34.73 15.01 -2.88
N VAL A 328 34.45 14.98 -1.57
CA VAL A 328 33.57 13.98 -0.95
C VAL A 328 32.25 14.63 -0.52
N ARG A 329 31.14 13.94 -0.73
CA ARG A 329 29.82 14.32 -0.25
C ARG A 329 29.06 13.12 0.29
N TRP A 330 28.40 13.30 1.43
CA TRP A 330 27.53 12.30 2.01
C TRP A 330 26.07 12.71 1.90
N PHE A 331 25.23 11.80 1.46
CA PHE A 331 23.78 12.02 1.36
C PHE A 331 22.99 10.98 2.14
N ASN A 332 21.76 11.34 2.49
CA ASN A 332 20.83 10.41 3.09
C ASN A 332 20.27 9.45 2.03
N GLY A 333 20.65 8.19 2.10
CA GLY A 333 20.30 7.13 1.15
C GLY A 333 21.47 6.16 0.96
N GLY A 334 21.41 5.33 -0.09
CA GLY A 334 22.37 4.26 -0.34
C GLY A 334 21.64 3.00 -0.83
N HIS A 335 22.36 1.89 -1.00
CA HIS A 335 21.76 0.64 -1.49
C HIS A 335 20.61 0.12 -0.62
N ASP A 336 20.61 0.40 0.69
CA ASP A 336 19.53 0.01 1.59
C ASP A 336 18.24 0.82 1.43
N ASP A 337 18.30 1.97 0.73
CA ASP A 337 17.19 2.90 0.47
C ASP A 337 16.96 3.14 -1.03
N GLY A 338 17.29 2.15 -1.87
CA GLY A 338 17.00 2.16 -3.31
C GLY A 338 18.08 2.75 -4.22
N GLY A 339 19.28 3.00 -3.69
CA GLY A 339 20.45 3.45 -4.47
C GLY A 339 20.69 4.95 -4.41
N THR A 340 21.06 5.56 -5.56
CA THR A 340 21.30 7.00 -5.66
C THR A 340 19.99 7.79 -5.57
N SER A 341 19.97 8.84 -4.75
CA SER A 341 18.83 9.76 -4.72
C SER A 341 18.92 10.80 -5.84
N GLY A 342 17.79 11.37 -6.27
CA GLY A 342 17.80 12.47 -7.26
C GLY A 342 18.63 13.70 -6.81
N GLY A 343 18.85 13.88 -5.50
CA GLY A 343 19.77 14.90 -4.98
C GLY A 343 21.25 14.58 -5.25
N ALA A 344 21.63 13.30 -5.13
CA ALA A 344 22.97 12.82 -5.47
C ALA A 344 23.22 12.93 -6.98
N GLU A 345 22.26 12.53 -7.81
CA GLU A 345 22.35 12.62 -9.27
C GLU A 345 22.51 14.06 -9.75
N ASN A 346 21.72 14.99 -9.20
CA ASN A 346 21.87 16.42 -9.51
C ASN A 346 23.24 16.96 -9.09
N THR A 347 23.79 16.49 -7.96
CA THR A 347 25.12 16.90 -7.50
C THR A 347 26.21 16.46 -8.48
N MET A 348 26.16 15.21 -8.96
CA MET A 348 27.09 14.71 -9.97
C MET A 348 26.98 15.51 -11.27
N LYS A 349 25.75 15.78 -11.70
CA LYS A 349 25.48 16.56 -12.91
C LYS A 349 26.04 17.99 -12.83
N ASP A 350 25.82 18.68 -11.71
CA ASP A 350 26.33 20.03 -11.49
C ASP A 350 27.87 20.06 -11.44
N PHE A 351 28.49 19.03 -10.85
CA PHE A 351 29.93 18.85 -10.87
C PHE A 351 30.46 18.68 -12.29
N LEU A 352 29.93 17.72 -13.06
CA LEU A 352 30.34 17.49 -14.46
C LEU A 352 30.16 18.75 -15.31
N ARG A 353 29.05 19.48 -15.13
CA ARG A 353 28.83 20.78 -15.78
C ARG A 353 29.94 21.77 -15.46
N THR A 354 30.32 21.88 -14.19
CA THR A 354 31.37 22.79 -13.76
C THR A 354 32.71 22.43 -14.37
N GLN A 355 33.07 21.15 -14.41
CA GLN A 355 34.38 20.70 -14.93
C GLN A 355 34.46 20.73 -16.46
N LEU A 356 33.40 20.33 -17.16
CA LEU A 356 33.46 20.06 -18.60
C LEU A 356 32.97 21.22 -19.47
N MET A 357 32.08 22.08 -18.98
CA MET A 357 31.43 23.13 -19.79
C MET A 357 32.08 24.51 -19.66
N SER A 358 33.01 24.71 -18.73
CA SER A 358 33.73 25.98 -18.61
C SER A 358 34.81 26.11 -19.70
N ASP A 359 34.60 27.01 -20.66
CA ASP A 359 35.61 27.38 -21.69
C ASP A 359 36.73 28.28 -21.15
N THR A 360 36.55 28.80 -19.95
CA THR A 360 37.54 29.62 -19.25
C THR A 360 38.37 28.74 -18.33
N THR A 361 39.68 28.95 -18.36
CA THR A 361 40.63 28.69 -17.26
C THR A 361 40.27 29.51 -16.02
N VAL A 362 39.02 29.43 -15.55
CA VAL A 362 38.73 29.71 -14.15
C VAL A 362 39.56 28.67 -13.41
N ASP A 363 40.45 29.11 -12.54
CA ASP A 363 41.15 28.20 -11.64
C ASP A 363 40.08 27.49 -10.79
N VAL A 364 39.54 26.37 -11.32
CA VAL A 364 38.69 25.45 -10.57
C VAL A 364 39.46 24.91 -9.35
N ALA A 365 40.79 24.96 -9.43
CA ALA A 365 41.72 24.78 -8.31
C ALA A 365 41.41 25.70 -7.10
N ASP A 366 40.97 26.94 -7.31
CA ASP A 366 40.74 27.94 -6.25
C ASP A 366 39.27 27.98 -5.76
N GLN A 367 38.37 27.15 -6.30
CA GLN A 367 37.00 27.08 -5.80
C GLN A 367 36.90 26.29 -4.49
N PRO A 368 36.14 26.78 -3.49
CA PRO A 368 35.92 26.03 -2.25
C PRO A 368 35.31 24.65 -2.54
N ARG A 369 35.85 23.60 -1.91
CA ARG A 369 35.38 22.21 -2.05
C ARG A 369 34.71 21.74 -0.76
N PRO A 370 33.51 22.27 -0.44
CA PRO A 370 32.87 21.96 0.82
C PRO A 370 32.54 20.48 0.93
N PHE A 371 32.85 19.89 2.08
CA PHE A 371 32.29 18.62 2.49
C PHE A 371 30.87 18.84 2.96
N VAL A 372 29.92 18.25 2.23
CA VAL A 372 28.50 18.34 2.53
C VAL A 372 28.01 16.98 3.01
N TYR A 373 27.39 16.97 4.18
CA TYR A 373 26.82 15.77 4.80
C TYR A 373 25.46 16.09 5.42
N SER A 374 24.70 15.05 5.78
CA SER A 374 23.41 15.20 6.46
C SER A 374 23.47 14.56 7.84
N LEU A 375 22.89 15.19 8.86
CA LEU A 375 22.75 14.59 10.19
C LEU A 375 21.42 13.82 10.29
N GLN A 376 21.49 12.52 10.55
CA GLN A 376 20.33 11.69 10.87
C GLN A 376 19.96 11.78 12.36
N THR A 377 18.69 11.54 12.66
CA THR A 377 18.14 11.46 14.03
C THR A 377 17.21 10.25 14.13
N PRO A 378 16.97 9.72 15.35
CA PRO A 378 16.08 8.57 15.55
C PRO A 378 14.67 8.83 15.01
N ALA A 379 14.02 7.78 14.48
CA ALA A 379 12.76 7.87 13.75
C ALA A 379 11.60 8.54 14.52
N ILE A 380 11.60 8.44 15.87
CA ILE A 380 10.58 9.07 16.72
C ILE A 380 10.67 10.60 16.68
N GLU A 381 11.87 11.16 16.45
CA GLU A 381 12.12 12.61 16.40
C GLU A 381 12.16 13.20 14.98
N GLN A 382 12.18 12.36 13.93
CA GLN A 382 12.20 12.81 12.53
C GLN A 382 11.01 13.71 12.15
N ASN A 383 9.91 13.67 12.90
CA ASN A 383 8.76 14.56 12.72
C ASN A 383 9.02 16.02 13.14
N ARG A 384 10.14 16.31 13.83
CA ARG A 384 10.53 17.68 14.25
C ARG A 384 11.71 18.26 13.45
N THR A 385 12.57 17.41 12.90
CA THR A 385 13.77 17.83 12.15
C THR A 385 14.01 16.91 10.96
N ARG A 386 13.62 17.33 9.75
CA ARG A 386 14.17 16.74 8.51
C ARG A 386 15.70 16.86 8.59
N GLY A 387 16.41 15.78 8.25
CA GLY A 387 17.87 15.67 8.39
C GLY A 387 18.60 16.97 8.05
N ARG A 388 19.40 17.46 8.98
CA ARG A 388 20.02 18.78 8.87
C ARG A 388 21.21 18.68 7.93
N ARG A 389 21.18 19.38 6.80
CA ARG A 389 22.33 19.47 5.90
C ARG A 389 23.40 20.33 6.55
N MET A 390 24.58 19.76 6.68
CA MET A 390 25.78 20.37 7.24
C MET A 390 26.78 20.64 6.12
N THR A 391 27.63 21.64 6.33
CA THR A 391 28.67 22.01 5.38
C THR A 391 29.94 22.35 6.16
N ALA A 392 30.99 21.57 5.92
CA ALA A 392 32.35 21.85 6.37
C ALA A 392 33.16 22.43 5.19
N PRO A 393 34.24 23.21 5.45
CA PRO A 393 35.05 23.82 4.38
C PRO A 393 35.67 22.81 3.40
N GLU A 394 36.09 21.67 3.92
CA GLU A 394 36.73 20.57 3.19
C GLU A 394 36.46 19.23 3.89
N TYR A 395 36.80 18.12 3.24
CA TYR A 395 36.71 16.79 3.87
C TYR A 395 37.95 16.61 4.77
N PRO A 396 37.77 16.37 6.08
CA PRO A 396 38.89 16.34 7.02
C PRO A 396 39.95 15.32 6.63
N GLY A 397 41.21 15.69 6.73
CA GLY A 397 42.37 14.79 6.58
C GLY A 397 42.86 14.59 5.16
N LEU A 398 42.34 15.34 4.17
CA LEU A 398 42.81 15.25 2.77
C LEU A 398 43.80 16.35 2.37
N SER A 399 43.91 17.44 3.14
CA SER A 399 44.80 18.56 2.85
C SER A 399 45.78 18.82 4.00
N ASP A 400 46.98 19.34 3.67
CA ASP A 400 48.01 19.72 4.64
C ASP A 400 47.58 20.88 5.57
N SER A 401 46.47 21.57 5.26
CA SER A 401 45.89 22.63 6.09
C SER A 401 45.18 22.11 7.34
N ASP A 402 44.97 20.79 7.47
CA ASP A 402 44.29 20.13 8.59
C ASP A 402 45.24 19.81 9.76
N ALA A 403 46.05 20.78 10.19
CA ALA A 403 46.72 20.70 11.49
C ALA A 403 45.69 20.59 12.63
N ALA A 404 46.02 19.88 13.70
CA ALA A 404 45.16 19.77 14.89
C ALA A 404 44.65 21.16 15.34
N GLY A 405 43.33 21.37 15.27
CA GLY A 405 42.69 22.66 15.56
C GLY A 405 42.16 23.43 14.34
N ALA A 406 42.29 22.91 13.12
CA ALA A 406 41.63 23.46 11.93
C ALA A 406 40.08 23.33 12.02
N PRO A 407 39.30 24.25 11.42
CA PRO A 407 37.83 24.21 11.46
C PRO A 407 37.22 22.94 10.86
N SER A 408 37.97 22.26 9.99
CA SER A 408 37.64 21.03 9.29
C SER A 408 38.11 19.77 10.00
N ALA A 409 38.90 19.83 11.09
CA ALA A 409 39.50 18.64 11.68
C ALA A 409 38.47 17.67 12.29
N THR A 410 38.68 16.36 12.10
CA THR A 410 37.96 15.32 12.83
C THR A 410 38.36 15.40 14.31
N THR A 411 37.38 15.58 15.19
CA THR A 411 37.60 15.53 16.65
C THR A 411 37.01 14.25 17.21
N GLU A 412 37.76 13.56 18.07
CA GLU A 412 37.24 12.39 18.78
C GLU A 412 36.67 12.79 20.15
N VAL A 413 35.43 12.40 20.39
CA VAL A 413 34.76 12.55 21.69
C VAL A 413 34.79 11.19 22.39
N PRO A 414 35.48 11.05 23.54
CA PRO A 414 35.48 9.80 24.28
C PRO A 414 34.14 9.61 25.02
N VAL A 415 33.56 8.41 24.90
CA VAL A 415 32.39 7.98 25.67
C VAL A 415 32.79 6.81 26.55
N GLU A 416 32.76 7.00 27.87
CA GLU A 416 33.08 5.95 28.84
C GLU A 416 32.00 4.86 28.84
N LEU A 417 32.42 3.61 28.64
CA LEU A 417 31.55 2.43 28.64
C LEU A 417 31.82 1.54 29.84
N ARG A 418 30.77 0.88 30.33
CA ARG A 418 30.82 -0.12 31.39
C ARG A 418 30.04 -1.38 31.01
N PRO A 419 30.47 -2.59 31.42
CA PRO A 419 29.72 -3.82 31.16
C PRO A 419 28.32 -3.80 31.77
N SER A 420 27.33 -4.28 31.01
CA SER A 420 25.93 -4.30 31.43
C SER A 420 25.58 -5.64 32.08
N GLY A 421 24.95 -5.63 33.26
CA GLY A 421 24.48 -6.83 33.96
C GLY A 421 24.97 -6.93 35.42
N PRO A 422 24.49 -7.92 36.21
CA PRO A 422 24.93 -8.10 37.58
C PRO A 422 26.39 -8.56 37.60
N THR A 423 27.28 -7.70 38.08
CA THR A 423 28.64 -8.09 38.44
C THR A 423 28.53 -9.22 39.46
N SER A 424 29.07 -10.40 39.14
CA SER A 424 29.17 -11.44 40.15
C SER A 424 30.04 -10.89 41.29
N SER A 425 29.61 -11.00 42.53
CA SER A 425 30.31 -10.44 43.70
C SER A 425 31.75 -10.95 43.90
N MET A 426 32.22 -11.88 43.04
CA MET A 426 33.61 -12.34 42.98
C MET A 426 34.51 -11.50 42.06
N SER A 427 33.98 -10.72 41.11
CA SER A 427 34.79 -9.90 40.18
C SER A 427 35.23 -8.57 40.78
N GLU A 428 34.48 -8.02 41.75
CA GLU A 428 34.87 -6.79 42.46
C GLU A 428 36.11 -6.98 43.39
N GLN A 429 36.43 -8.23 43.75
CA GLN A 429 37.54 -8.55 44.67
C GLN A 429 38.85 -8.90 43.96
N SER A 430 38.87 -9.12 42.65
CA SER A 430 40.07 -9.60 41.94
C SER A 430 40.78 -8.56 41.07
N GLY A 431 40.18 -7.37 40.84
CA GLY A 431 40.73 -6.38 39.89
C GLY A 431 40.83 -6.89 38.46
N ALA A 432 40.16 -8.01 38.13
CA ALA A 432 40.09 -8.56 36.79
C ALA A 432 39.16 -7.72 35.91
N PRO A 433 39.44 -7.59 34.59
CA PRO A 433 38.54 -6.91 33.66
C PRO A 433 37.14 -7.53 33.75
N ASN A 434 36.10 -6.70 33.69
CA ASN A 434 34.70 -7.11 33.73
C ASN A 434 34.32 -7.88 32.45
N GLU A 435 34.76 -9.13 32.37
CA GLU A 435 34.56 -10.07 31.27
C GLU A 435 33.12 -10.56 31.18
N GLN A 436 32.59 -10.65 29.96
CA GLN A 436 31.29 -11.22 29.64
C GLN A 436 31.46 -12.46 28.76
N THR A 437 30.89 -13.58 29.21
CA THR A 437 30.90 -14.84 28.46
C THR A 437 29.66 -14.97 27.61
N ILE A 438 29.83 -15.16 26.31
CA ILE A 438 28.75 -15.29 25.32
C ILE A 438 28.93 -16.57 24.51
N ILE A 439 27.83 -17.11 24.01
CA ILE A 439 27.83 -18.37 23.25
C ILE A 439 27.27 -18.17 21.85
N ARG A 440 27.83 -18.90 20.89
CA ARG A 440 27.17 -19.18 19.62
C ARG A 440 26.39 -20.49 19.78
N PRO A 441 25.06 -20.49 19.61
CA PRO A 441 24.28 -21.71 19.70
C PRO A 441 24.59 -22.66 18.52
N PRO A 442 24.38 -23.98 18.69
CA PRO A 442 24.50 -24.94 17.59
C PRO A 442 23.63 -24.54 16.39
N GLY A 443 24.21 -24.56 15.20
CA GLY A 443 23.55 -24.12 13.96
C GLY A 443 23.41 -22.60 13.81
N ALA A 444 24.03 -21.81 14.69
CA ALA A 444 23.95 -20.34 14.71
C ALA A 444 22.50 -19.82 14.71
N SER A 445 21.60 -20.52 15.41
CA SER A 445 20.17 -20.22 15.48
C SER A 445 19.65 -20.28 16.92
N PRO A 446 18.79 -19.35 17.38
CA PRO A 446 18.28 -18.18 16.65
C PRO A 446 19.38 -17.12 16.40
N SER A 447 19.17 -16.24 15.42
CA SER A 447 20.12 -15.20 15.02
C SER A 447 19.41 -13.88 14.72
N ALA A 448 20.03 -12.76 15.07
CA ALA A 448 19.49 -11.42 14.87
C ALA A 448 19.53 -11.01 13.38
N ILE A 449 18.62 -10.11 13.00
CA ILE A 449 18.59 -9.51 11.66
C ILE A 449 18.94 -8.03 11.77
N SER A 450 20.18 -7.67 11.43
CA SER A 450 20.66 -6.29 11.44
C SER A 450 20.29 -5.50 10.19
N SER A 451 20.36 -6.14 9.02
CA SER A 451 20.02 -5.53 7.74
C SER A 451 19.37 -6.53 6.79
N VAL A 452 18.57 -6.00 5.86
CA VAL A 452 17.99 -6.75 4.75
C VAL A 452 18.22 -5.93 3.47
N PRO A 453 18.91 -6.47 2.46
CA PRO A 453 19.21 -5.74 1.22
C PRO A 453 17.98 -5.06 0.62
N GLY A 454 18.09 -3.76 0.35
CA GLY A 454 17.03 -2.95 -0.29
C GLY A 454 15.79 -2.68 0.56
N LEU A 455 15.79 -3.06 1.85
CA LEU A 455 14.67 -2.85 2.78
C LEU A 455 15.11 -2.16 4.07
N GLY A 456 16.20 -1.37 4.06
CA GLY A 456 16.75 -0.75 5.26
C GLY A 456 15.79 0.24 5.93
N SER A 457 15.14 1.10 5.15
CA SER A 457 14.16 2.07 5.67
C SER A 457 12.87 1.39 6.19
N VAL A 458 12.46 0.30 5.56
CA VAL A 458 11.33 -0.54 6.02
C VAL A 458 11.69 -1.25 7.32
N LEU A 459 12.88 -1.86 7.40
CA LEU A 459 13.35 -2.54 8.59
C LEU A 459 13.51 -1.56 9.76
N ALA A 460 14.12 -0.39 9.55
CA ALA A 460 14.23 0.65 10.57
C ALA A 460 12.85 1.09 11.11
N THR A 461 11.84 1.18 10.23
CA THR A 461 10.45 1.48 10.61
C THR A 461 9.81 0.34 11.42
N LEU A 462 10.06 -0.91 11.05
CA LEU A 462 9.56 -2.08 11.77
C LEU A 462 10.24 -2.23 13.14
N SER A 463 11.56 -2.08 13.21
CA SER A 463 12.35 -2.10 14.45
C SER A 463 11.97 -0.94 15.38
N ALA A 464 11.35 0.12 14.84
CA ALA A 464 10.76 1.18 15.64
C ALA A 464 9.45 0.77 16.38
N THR A 465 8.90 -0.42 16.10
CA THR A 465 7.73 -0.98 16.81
C THR A 465 8.17 -1.99 17.88
N SER A 466 7.37 -2.18 18.92
CA SER A 466 7.67 -3.14 20.00
C SER A 466 7.75 -4.60 19.53
N ALA A 467 7.10 -4.94 18.41
CA ALA A 467 7.16 -6.27 17.81
C ALA A 467 8.40 -6.45 16.91
N GLY A 468 8.76 -5.42 16.13
CA GLY A 468 9.93 -5.47 15.26
C GLY A 468 11.26 -5.24 15.98
N SER A 469 11.27 -4.54 17.12
CA SER A 469 12.48 -4.37 17.93
C SER A 469 13.05 -5.70 18.42
N GLN A 470 12.21 -6.75 18.58
CA GLN A 470 12.65 -8.10 18.92
C GLN A 470 13.33 -8.86 17.77
N LEU A 471 13.11 -8.45 16.51
CA LEU A 471 13.72 -9.08 15.33
C LEU A 471 15.17 -8.61 15.08
N SER A 472 15.45 -7.36 15.47
CA SER A 472 16.79 -6.75 15.37
C SER A 472 17.56 -6.77 16.68
N ALA A 473 16.94 -7.19 17.79
CA ALA A 473 17.60 -7.25 19.09
C ALA A 473 18.59 -8.42 19.15
N ASP A 474 19.77 -8.13 19.69
CA ASP A 474 20.73 -9.18 20.02
C ASP A 474 20.17 -10.10 21.13
N LEU A 475 20.41 -11.40 20.98
CA LEU A 475 19.75 -12.43 21.77
C LEU A 475 20.44 -12.62 23.14
N PRO A 476 19.69 -12.76 24.24
CA PRO A 476 20.27 -12.99 25.57
C PRO A 476 21.22 -14.20 25.60
N GLY A 477 22.39 -14.02 26.20
CA GLY A 477 23.45 -15.04 26.26
C GLY A 477 24.27 -15.22 24.97
N GLN A 478 23.88 -14.55 23.88
CA GLN A 478 24.61 -14.54 22.61
C GLN A 478 25.30 -13.19 22.32
N ALA A 479 25.16 -12.21 23.20
CA ALA A 479 25.77 -10.90 23.05
C ALA A 479 26.30 -10.34 24.37
N ALA A 480 27.46 -9.69 24.29
CA ALA A 480 28.08 -8.95 25.38
C ALA A 480 27.78 -7.47 25.16
N THR A 481 27.37 -6.76 26.20
CA THR A 481 26.89 -5.37 26.07
C THR A 481 27.64 -4.42 26.98
N PHE A 482 28.06 -3.28 26.44
CA PHE A 482 28.83 -2.24 27.12
C PHE A 482 28.09 -0.92 26.96
N THR A 483 27.71 -0.30 28.08
CA THR A 483 26.77 0.82 28.12
C THR A 483 27.44 2.05 28.73
N GLY A 484 27.21 3.22 28.13
CA GLY A 484 27.58 4.51 28.67
C GLY A 484 26.51 5.10 29.59
N ASP A 485 26.88 6.16 30.32
CA ASP A 485 25.92 6.93 31.12
C ASP A 485 24.97 7.73 30.18
N PRO A 486 23.72 8.04 30.59
CA PRO A 486 22.83 8.91 29.84
C PRO A 486 23.47 10.26 29.51
N LEU A 487 23.37 10.65 28.25
CA LEU A 487 23.98 11.87 27.73
C LEU A 487 23.31 13.11 28.33
N THR A 488 24.13 14.05 28.78
CA THR A 488 23.67 15.36 29.29
C THR A 488 23.58 16.43 28.20
N GLU A 489 24.15 16.15 27.02
CA GLU A 489 24.05 16.96 25.81
C GLU A 489 24.02 16.03 24.58
N PRO A 490 23.43 16.44 23.45
CA PRO A 490 23.38 15.60 22.26
C PRO A 490 24.77 15.24 21.73
N LEU A 491 25.02 13.96 21.50
CA LEU A 491 26.27 13.47 20.92
C LEU A 491 26.12 13.35 19.38
N THR A 492 26.99 14.04 18.64
CA THR A 492 27.02 13.93 17.18
C THR A 492 28.09 12.95 16.76
N ILE A 493 27.70 11.91 16.01
CA ILE A 493 28.60 10.98 15.34
C ILE A 493 28.69 11.42 13.87
N THR A 494 29.88 11.65 13.35
CA THR A 494 30.12 11.93 11.92
C THR A 494 31.39 11.21 11.50
N GLY A 495 31.27 9.91 11.26
CA GLY A 495 32.40 9.05 10.96
C GLY A 495 32.31 7.65 11.54
N ALA A 496 33.44 6.94 11.51
CA ALA A 496 33.62 5.58 12.02
C ALA A 496 34.08 5.59 13.49
N SER A 497 33.23 5.14 14.41
CA SER A 497 33.57 5.06 15.84
C SER A 497 34.51 3.89 16.11
N ARG A 498 35.38 3.99 17.12
CA ARG A 498 36.36 2.94 17.45
C ARG A 498 36.29 2.51 18.90
N ILE A 499 36.38 1.20 19.11
CA ILE A 499 36.42 0.57 20.42
C ILE A 499 37.55 -0.45 20.50
N ASP A 500 38.26 -0.51 21.62
CA ASP A 500 39.30 -1.51 21.88
C ASP A 500 38.77 -2.58 22.84
N LEU A 501 38.79 -3.83 22.38
CA LEU A 501 38.24 -4.98 23.08
C LEU A 501 39.33 -6.01 23.37
N ARG A 502 39.15 -6.80 24.43
CA ARG A 502 39.87 -8.06 24.64
C ARG A 502 38.93 -9.21 24.38
N ILE A 503 39.31 -10.09 23.46
CA ILE A 503 38.45 -11.20 23.05
C ILE A 503 39.19 -12.52 23.14
N GLY A 504 38.69 -13.41 24.01
CA GLY A 504 39.02 -14.83 24.01
C GLY A 504 37.99 -15.61 23.21
N ALA A 505 38.43 -16.51 22.35
CA ALA A 505 37.56 -17.41 21.60
C ALA A 505 37.91 -18.86 21.93
N PHE A 506 36.88 -19.67 22.12
CA PHE A 506 36.94 -21.13 22.28
C PHE A 506 36.08 -21.72 21.16
N ALA A 507 36.70 -21.85 19.98
CA ALA A 507 36.09 -22.27 18.73
C ALA A 507 37.08 -23.13 17.94
N GLN A 508 36.63 -23.85 16.90
CA GLN A 508 37.60 -24.46 15.98
C GLN A 508 38.37 -23.36 15.21
N PRO A 509 39.56 -23.67 14.66
CA PRO A 509 40.30 -22.73 13.83
C PRO A 509 39.42 -22.09 12.76
N GLN A 510 39.62 -20.81 12.49
CA GLN A 510 38.91 -19.98 11.51
C GLN A 510 37.44 -19.68 11.84
N GLN A 511 36.85 -20.26 12.89
CA GLN A 511 35.41 -20.11 13.20
C GLN A 511 35.08 -18.98 14.19
N ALA A 512 36.08 -18.23 14.62
CA ALA A 512 35.93 -17.12 15.57
C ALA A 512 35.44 -15.84 14.86
N VAL A 513 34.12 -15.74 14.71
CA VAL A 513 33.41 -14.63 14.05
C VAL A 513 32.44 -13.99 15.03
N LEU A 514 32.50 -12.67 15.15
CA LEU A 514 31.67 -11.82 16.01
C LEU A 514 31.14 -10.62 15.23
N PHE A 515 30.10 -9.97 15.74
CA PHE A 515 29.49 -8.79 15.14
C PHE A 515 29.40 -7.68 16.18
N VAL A 516 30.04 -6.54 15.90
CA VAL A 516 30.07 -5.39 16.80
C VAL A 516 29.13 -4.31 16.27
N LYS A 517 28.26 -3.80 17.15
CA LYS A 517 27.18 -2.87 16.83
C LYS A 517 27.16 -1.74 17.84
N LEU A 518 26.88 -0.52 17.37
CA LEU A 518 26.67 0.65 18.22
C LEU A 518 25.20 1.05 18.17
N TYR A 519 24.52 0.98 19.31
CA TYR A 519 23.13 1.37 19.46
C TYR A 519 23.00 2.73 20.13
N ASP A 520 22.04 3.49 19.64
CA ASP A 520 21.40 4.59 20.34
C ASP A 520 20.23 4.03 21.16
N VAL A 521 20.26 4.17 22.49
CA VAL A 521 19.24 3.63 23.40
C VAL A 521 18.48 4.76 24.07
N GLY A 522 17.17 4.82 23.81
CA GLY A 522 16.27 5.81 24.38
C GLY A 522 15.97 5.58 25.88
N PRO A 523 15.45 6.59 26.59
CA PRO A 523 15.02 6.47 28.00
C PRO A 523 13.93 5.41 28.23
N ASP A 524 13.20 5.04 27.18
CA ASP A 524 12.20 3.97 27.16
C ASP A 524 12.80 2.57 26.95
N GLY A 525 14.14 2.46 26.86
CA GLY A 525 14.89 1.23 26.60
C GLY A 525 14.90 0.80 25.13
N LYS A 526 14.34 1.61 24.23
CA LYS A 526 14.28 1.27 22.81
C LYS A 526 15.64 1.49 22.14
N ARG A 527 16.13 0.46 21.46
CA ARG A 527 17.41 0.47 20.73
C ARG A 527 17.21 0.86 19.27
N THR A 528 18.06 1.73 18.76
CA THR A 528 18.15 2.11 17.34
C THR A 528 19.57 1.83 16.87
N LEU A 529 19.72 1.12 15.75
CA LEU A 529 21.01 0.86 15.12
C LEU A 529 21.24 1.91 14.01
N PRO A 530 22.09 2.94 14.22
CA PRO A 530 22.33 3.97 13.22
C PRO A 530 22.83 3.36 11.90
N GLY A 531 22.19 3.74 10.79
CA GLY A 531 22.55 3.27 9.44
C GLY A 531 22.41 1.75 9.18
N GLY A 532 21.90 0.96 10.14
CA GLY A 532 21.97 -0.50 10.06
C GLY A 532 23.42 -1.04 10.14
N ALA A 533 24.34 -0.23 10.67
CA ALA A 533 25.78 -0.48 10.65
C ALA A 533 26.18 -1.66 11.55
N VAL A 534 26.88 -2.65 10.98
CA VAL A 534 27.46 -3.77 11.70
C VAL A 534 28.92 -3.96 11.30
N ALA A 535 29.81 -4.07 12.27
CA ALA A 535 31.21 -4.43 12.09
C ALA A 535 31.41 -5.95 12.31
N PRO A 536 31.41 -6.78 11.26
CA PRO A 536 31.90 -8.15 11.38
C PRO A 536 33.39 -8.17 11.74
N VAL A 537 33.73 -9.05 12.68
CA VAL A 537 35.09 -9.28 13.16
C VAL A 537 35.39 -10.76 13.05
N ARG A 538 36.47 -11.10 12.34
CA ARG A 538 37.05 -12.44 12.34
C ARG A 538 38.38 -12.42 13.07
N LEU A 539 38.54 -13.26 14.08
CA LEU A 539 39.78 -13.38 14.83
C LEU A 539 40.76 -14.34 14.12
N PRO A 540 42.08 -14.10 14.20
CA PRO A 540 43.08 -14.99 13.64
C PRO A 540 43.10 -16.36 14.34
N ASN A 541 43.77 -17.34 13.72
CA ASN A 541 43.94 -18.73 14.20
C ASN A 541 44.88 -18.87 15.40
N THR A 542 44.72 -18.01 16.41
CA THR A 542 45.40 -18.08 17.71
C THR A 542 44.42 -18.38 18.85
N VAL A 543 43.18 -18.70 18.47
CA VAL A 543 42.13 -19.32 19.30
C VAL A 543 42.78 -20.46 20.10
N ASP A 544 42.70 -20.42 21.43
CA ASP A 544 43.37 -21.27 22.45
C ASP A 544 44.59 -20.67 23.19
N SER A 545 45.12 -19.51 22.80
CA SER A 545 46.24 -18.83 23.50
C SER A 545 45.84 -17.78 24.56
N GLY A 546 44.53 -17.59 24.78
CA GLY A 546 43.96 -16.60 25.71
C GLY A 546 43.38 -15.36 25.00
N PRO A 547 42.78 -14.40 25.74
CA PRO A 547 42.18 -13.21 25.16
C PRO A 547 43.19 -12.29 24.46
N VAL A 548 42.92 -11.92 23.20
CA VAL A 548 43.75 -11.02 22.38
C VAL A 548 43.14 -9.61 22.31
N PRO A 549 43.96 -8.55 22.23
CA PRO A 549 43.46 -7.19 21.97
C PRO A 549 42.97 -7.07 20.53
N VAL A 550 41.85 -6.37 20.35
CA VAL A 550 41.17 -6.16 19.08
C VAL A 550 40.69 -4.72 19.02
N SER A 551 41.25 -3.91 18.14
CA SER A 551 40.71 -2.60 17.79
C SER A 551 39.61 -2.78 16.75
N VAL A 552 38.37 -2.41 17.07
CA VAL A 552 37.24 -2.53 16.15
C VAL A 552 36.82 -1.17 15.64
N VAL A 553 36.78 -1.02 14.32
CA VAL A 553 36.26 0.16 13.63
C VAL A 553 34.80 -0.09 13.24
N LEU A 554 33.86 0.62 13.86
CA LEU A 554 32.45 0.52 13.51
C LEU A 554 32.19 1.22 12.17
N PRO A 555 31.25 0.72 11.32
CA PRO A 555 30.97 1.37 10.04
C PRO A 555 30.56 2.83 10.24
N GLY A 556 31.04 3.70 9.35
CA GLY A 556 30.83 5.13 9.47
C GLY A 556 29.36 5.53 9.39
N VAL A 557 28.93 6.42 10.28
CA VAL A 557 27.57 6.99 10.30
C VAL A 557 27.62 8.50 10.50
N SER A 558 26.56 9.20 10.06
CA SER A 558 26.35 10.62 10.39
C SER A 558 25.00 10.78 11.10
N TYR A 559 25.04 10.75 12.42
CA TYR A 559 23.89 10.51 13.30
C TYR A 559 24.01 11.33 14.59
N VAL A 560 22.88 11.81 15.12
CA VAL A 560 22.82 12.53 16.40
C VAL A 560 22.08 11.67 17.41
N ILE A 561 22.75 11.36 18.51
CA ILE A 561 22.16 10.72 19.69
C ILE A 561 21.60 11.85 20.60
N PRO A 562 20.28 11.87 20.86
CA PRO A 562 19.67 12.93 21.65
C PRO A 562 20.14 13.00 23.10
N GLU A 563 19.93 14.15 23.75
CA GLU A 563 20.05 14.29 25.21
C GLU A 563 19.14 13.28 25.92
N GLY A 564 19.63 12.68 27.02
CA GLY A 564 18.93 11.69 27.82
C GLY A 564 18.97 10.25 27.26
N HIS A 565 19.40 10.06 26.01
CA HIS A 565 19.73 8.74 25.47
C HIS A 565 21.12 8.30 25.95
N HIS A 566 21.48 7.03 25.78
CA HIS A 566 22.84 6.53 26.01
C HIS A 566 23.34 5.67 24.85
N VAL A 567 24.66 5.55 24.77
CA VAL A 567 25.33 4.65 23.82
C VAL A 567 25.43 3.25 24.41
N GLU A 568 25.14 2.24 23.62
CA GLU A 568 25.40 0.84 23.95
C GLU A 568 26.19 0.18 22.81
N VAL A 569 27.33 -0.43 23.11
CA VAL A 569 28.07 -1.30 22.20
C VAL A 569 27.74 -2.75 22.49
N SER A 570 27.28 -3.47 21.48
CA SER A 570 26.95 -4.90 21.56
C SER A 570 27.92 -5.71 20.71
N VAL A 571 28.43 -6.80 21.27
CA VAL A 571 29.27 -7.79 20.59
C VAL A 571 28.50 -9.11 20.55
N SER A 572 27.90 -9.45 19.40
CA SER A 572 27.07 -10.64 19.23
C SER A 572 27.78 -11.77 18.47
N THR A 573 27.32 -13.00 18.67
CA THR A 573 27.89 -14.20 18.02
C THR A 573 27.18 -14.62 16.73
N THR A 574 26.03 -14.01 16.43
CA THR A 574 25.17 -14.34 15.29
C THR A 574 24.60 -13.09 14.62
N ASP A 575 24.54 -13.10 13.29
CA ASP A 575 23.84 -12.11 12.47
C ASP A 575 23.47 -12.70 11.10
N GLN A 576 22.21 -12.62 10.69
CA GLN A 576 21.71 -13.26 9.46
C GLN A 576 22.20 -12.58 8.17
N ALA A 577 22.64 -11.32 8.23
CA ALA A 577 23.14 -10.60 7.06
C ALA A 577 24.50 -11.14 6.56
N TYR A 578 25.22 -11.86 7.42
CA TYR A 578 26.58 -12.35 7.19
C TYR A 578 26.65 -13.88 7.19
N ALA A 579 27.75 -14.42 6.65
CA ALA A 579 28.07 -15.83 6.81
C ALA A 579 28.60 -16.11 8.22
N VAL A 580 27.84 -16.89 9.00
CA VAL A 580 28.19 -17.30 10.36
C VAL A 580 28.54 -18.78 10.37
N PRO A 581 29.68 -19.19 10.97
CA PRO A 581 29.98 -20.62 11.14
C PRO A 581 28.92 -21.30 12.04
N LEU A 582 28.56 -22.54 11.70
CA LEU A 582 27.40 -23.24 12.28
C LEU A 582 27.75 -24.00 13.57
N GLU A 583 29.03 -24.21 13.81
CA GLU A 583 29.54 -24.89 14.99
C GLU A 583 29.31 -24.05 16.25
N PRO A 584 28.97 -24.69 17.38
CA PRO A 584 28.89 -24.00 18.65
C PRO A 584 30.27 -23.48 19.07
N ALA A 585 30.30 -22.28 19.63
CA ALA A 585 31.52 -21.63 20.09
C ALA A 585 31.22 -20.82 21.36
N GLN A 586 32.24 -20.59 22.18
CA GLN A 586 32.17 -19.71 23.34
C GLN A 586 33.18 -18.58 23.20
N PHE A 587 32.80 -17.38 23.64
CA PHE A 587 33.66 -16.20 23.62
C PHE A 587 33.63 -15.52 24.97
N VAL A 588 34.77 -14.94 25.35
CA VAL A 588 34.91 -14.07 26.51
C VAL A 588 35.30 -12.71 25.99
N VAL A 589 34.48 -11.70 26.28
CA VAL A 589 34.63 -10.35 25.75
C VAL A 589 34.77 -9.37 26.90
N ALA A 590 35.78 -8.51 26.85
CA ALA A 590 35.98 -7.40 27.78
C ALA A 590 36.40 -6.13 27.02
N LEU A 591 36.30 -4.99 27.70
CA LEU A 591 36.91 -3.73 27.25
C LEU A 591 38.43 -3.82 27.49
N ASP A 592 39.23 -3.50 26.47
CA ASP A 592 40.68 -3.25 26.64
C ASP A 592 40.91 -1.79 27.04
N ASP A 593 40.10 -0.89 26.49
CA ASP A 593 39.93 0.51 26.87
C ASP A 593 38.43 0.79 27.11
N SER A 594 38.10 1.54 28.16
CA SER A 594 36.70 1.90 28.46
C SER A 594 36.16 3.01 27.57
N ALA A 595 37.03 3.77 26.89
CA ALA A 595 36.62 4.86 26.02
C ALA A 595 36.24 4.36 24.60
N LEU A 596 34.97 4.52 24.24
CA LEU A 596 34.55 4.53 22.84
C LEU A 596 34.95 5.87 22.21
N ARG A 597 35.75 5.84 21.16
CA ARG A 597 36.16 7.03 20.41
C ARG A 597 35.13 7.35 19.33
N VAL A 598 34.45 8.48 19.47
CA VAL A 598 33.37 8.91 18.57
C VAL A 598 33.82 10.09 17.71
N PRO A 599 33.98 9.93 16.38
CA PRO A 599 34.40 11.02 15.52
C PRO A 599 33.29 12.03 15.30
N THR A 600 33.65 13.30 15.34
CA THR A 600 32.76 14.44 15.06
C THR A 600 33.45 15.36 14.06
N VAL A 601 32.70 15.79 13.04
CA VAL A 601 33.13 16.81 12.09
C VAL A 601 32.26 18.05 12.31
N ALA A 602 32.90 19.19 12.56
CA ALA A 602 32.20 20.46 12.69
C ALA A 602 31.70 20.96 11.32
N GLY A 603 30.50 21.50 11.29
CA GLY A 603 29.91 22.05 10.07
C GLY A 603 28.88 23.11 10.35
N VAL A 604 28.64 23.99 9.38
CA VAL A 604 27.58 24.99 9.44
C VAL A 604 26.30 24.40 8.88
N ALA A 605 25.21 24.50 9.64
CA ALA A 605 23.91 24.08 9.17
C ALA A 605 23.43 25.04 8.06
N SER A 606 23.19 24.51 6.86
CA SER A 606 22.58 25.29 5.79
C SER A 606 21.08 25.47 6.08
N SER A 607 20.67 26.65 6.53
CA SER A 607 19.25 27.01 6.68
C SER A 607 18.62 27.34 5.33
N THR A 608 18.65 26.43 4.36
CA THR A 608 17.88 26.54 3.12
C THR A 608 16.53 25.85 3.28
N SER A 609 15.78 26.29 4.28
CA SER A 609 14.32 26.18 4.27
C SER A 609 13.74 27.55 3.96
N THR A 610 14.13 28.13 2.82
CA THR A 610 13.20 29.00 2.09
C THR A 610 12.06 28.07 1.69
N VAL A 611 11.00 28.05 2.50
CA VAL A 611 9.81 27.31 2.13
C VAL A 611 9.42 27.84 0.76
N PRO A 612 9.40 27.00 -0.28
CA PRO A 612 9.30 27.50 -1.64
C PRO A 612 7.95 28.21 -1.74
N LEU A 613 8.02 29.53 -1.91
CA LEU A 613 6.85 30.41 -1.90
C LEU A 613 5.86 29.99 -3.00
N GLY A 614 6.36 29.45 -4.12
CA GLY A 614 5.54 28.91 -5.21
C GLY A 614 4.56 27.83 -4.74
N PRO A 615 5.02 26.69 -4.20
CA PRO A 615 4.17 25.66 -3.61
C PRO A 615 3.26 26.15 -2.48
N ILE A 616 3.72 27.02 -1.57
CA ILE A 616 2.84 27.56 -0.51
C ILE A 616 1.73 28.42 -1.11
N VAL A 617 2.06 29.30 -2.05
CA VAL A 617 1.07 30.14 -2.74
C VAL A 617 0.13 29.25 -3.57
N GLY A 618 0.63 28.21 -4.22
CA GLY A 618 -0.16 27.19 -4.90
C GLY A 618 -1.12 26.47 -3.96
N ILE A 619 -0.65 25.99 -2.80
CA ILE A 619 -1.47 25.38 -1.75
C ILE A 619 -2.47 26.39 -1.21
N GLY A 620 -2.07 27.65 -0.98
CA GLY A 620 -2.94 28.73 -0.52
C GLY A 620 -4.06 29.03 -1.50
N VAL A 621 -3.77 29.08 -2.80
CA VAL A 621 -4.76 29.25 -3.88
C VAL A 621 -5.67 28.04 -3.97
N ILE A 622 -5.14 26.82 -3.87
CA ILE A 622 -5.95 25.58 -3.88
C ILE A 622 -6.84 25.52 -2.64
N VAL A 623 -6.35 25.86 -1.45
CA VAL A 623 -7.11 25.87 -0.19
C VAL A 623 -8.17 26.98 -0.22
N ALA A 624 -7.86 28.16 -0.77
CA ALA A 624 -8.83 29.23 -0.97
C ALA A 624 -9.89 28.84 -2.01
N ALA A 625 -9.50 28.19 -3.11
CA ALA A 625 -10.41 27.67 -4.12
C ALA A 625 -11.29 26.54 -3.55
N LEU A 626 -10.74 25.63 -2.75
CA LEU A 626 -11.48 24.60 -2.01
C LEU A 626 -12.42 25.23 -0.99
N GLY A 627 -11.97 26.25 -0.25
CA GLY A 627 -12.78 26.98 0.71
C GLY A 627 -13.95 27.70 0.04
N ALA A 628 -13.72 28.33 -1.12
CA ALA A 628 -14.75 28.94 -1.95
C ALA A 628 -15.69 27.89 -2.54
N LEU A 629 -15.18 26.74 -3.02
CA LEU A 629 -15.99 25.62 -3.53
C LEU A 629 -16.84 25.00 -2.43
N ILE A 630 -16.29 24.80 -1.23
CA ILE A 630 -17.00 24.28 -0.05
C ILE A 630 -18.04 25.30 0.41
N ALA A 631 -17.72 26.60 0.45
CA ALA A 631 -18.69 27.65 0.78
C ALA A 631 -19.82 27.73 -0.25
N VAL A 632 -19.50 27.70 -1.55
CA VAL A 632 -20.47 27.66 -2.65
C VAL A 632 -21.31 26.38 -2.61
N ASN A 633 -20.73 25.24 -2.24
CA ASN A 633 -21.43 23.95 -2.16
C ASN A 633 -22.26 23.82 -0.87
N ILE A 634 -21.87 24.46 0.23
CA ILE A 634 -22.68 24.59 1.46
C ILE A 634 -23.87 25.54 1.21
N ILE A 635 -23.66 26.64 0.49
CA ILE A 635 -24.73 27.58 0.11
C ILE A 635 -25.68 26.96 -0.92
N ARG A 636 -25.15 26.21 -1.91
CA ARG A 636 -25.97 25.49 -2.91
C ARG A 636 -26.66 24.26 -2.34
N SER A 637 -26.05 23.50 -1.43
CA SER A 637 -26.70 22.33 -0.80
C SER A 637 -27.82 22.74 0.15
N ARG A 638 -27.67 23.85 0.89
CA ARG A 638 -28.78 24.43 1.66
C ARG A 638 -29.94 24.90 0.79
N ARG A 639 -29.68 25.41 -0.42
CA ARG A 639 -30.75 25.80 -1.37
C ARG A 639 -31.37 24.61 -2.13
N ARG A 640 -30.62 23.51 -2.37
CA ARG A 640 -31.14 22.29 -3.03
C ARG A 640 -31.89 21.34 -2.11
N LEU A 641 -31.56 21.28 -0.82
CA LEU A 641 -32.30 20.46 0.16
C LEU A 641 -33.65 21.06 0.59
N ILE A 642 -33.89 22.34 0.28
CA ILE A 642 -35.16 23.04 0.58
C ILE A 642 -36.07 23.09 -0.67
N ALA A 643 -35.57 22.68 -1.85
CA ALA A 643 -36.30 22.76 -3.12
C ALA A 643 -36.57 21.36 -3.69
N GLU A 644 -37.58 20.66 -3.13
CA GLU A 644 -38.46 19.69 -3.83
C GLU A 644 -39.47 19.04 -2.85
N VAL A 645 -40.03 19.82 -1.90
CA VAL A 645 -41.25 19.39 -1.22
C VAL A 645 -42.40 19.70 -2.18
N ASP A 646 -43.12 18.67 -2.57
CA ASP A 646 -44.36 18.83 -3.32
C ASP A 646 -45.47 19.18 -2.31
N GLU A 647 -45.86 20.46 -2.26
CA GLU A 647 -46.80 20.96 -1.25
C GLU A 647 -48.17 20.28 -1.34
N ASP A 648 -48.57 19.85 -2.53
CA ASP A 648 -49.85 19.18 -2.77
C ASP A 648 -49.87 17.74 -2.21
N LEU A 649 -48.71 17.18 -1.86
CA LEU A 649 -48.55 15.80 -1.39
C LEU A 649 -48.08 15.69 0.07
N ILE A 650 -48.02 16.81 0.80
CA ILE A 650 -47.52 16.85 2.20
C ILE A 650 -48.39 15.99 3.13
N ASP A 651 -49.70 15.96 2.91
CA ASP A 651 -50.66 15.19 3.72
C ASP A 651 -50.84 13.74 3.22
N THR A 652 -50.15 13.36 2.14
CA THR A 652 -50.21 12.01 1.56
C THR A 652 -49.02 11.17 2.04
N PRO A 653 -49.24 10.11 2.84
CA PRO A 653 -48.16 9.28 3.38
C PRO A 653 -47.23 8.69 2.34
N LEU A 654 -47.75 8.21 1.21
CA LEU A 654 -46.93 7.59 0.16
C LEU A 654 -47.53 7.81 -1.22
N VAL A 655 -46.71 8.28 -2.15
CA VAL A 655 -46.99 8.31 -3.59
C VAL A 655 -45.83 7.63 -4.32
N ILE A 656 -46.16 6.65 -5.16
CA ILE A 656 -45.22 5.99 -6.07
C ILE A 656 -45.65 6.31 -7.50
N THR A 657 -44.71 6.77 -8.34
CA THR A 657 -44.97 7.16 -9.73
C THR A 657 -43.93 6.54 -10.67
N ASP A 658 -44.43 5.76 -11.63
CA ASP A 658 -43.73 5.12 -12.75
C ASP A 658 -42.45 4.38 -12.33
N LEU A 659 -42.51 3.74 -11.16
CA LEU A 659 -41.35 3.15 -10.51
C LEU A 659 -40.88 1.93 -11.28
N ALA A 660 -39.59 1.88 -11.60
CA ALA A 660 -38.98 0.74 -12.28
C ALA A 660 -37.59 0.37 -11.72
N LYS A 661 -37.28 -0.93 -11.77
CA LYS A 661 -35.97 -1.47 -11.38
C LYS A 661 -35.50 -2.55 -12.33
N THR A 662 -34.38 -2.28 -12.99
CA THR A 662 -33.61 -3.26 -13.77
C THR A 662 -32.28 -3.51 -13.07
N TYR A 663 -31.97 -4.77 -12.80
CA TYR A 663 -30.68 -5.20 -12.25
C TYR A 663 -29.62 -5.30 -13.35
N SER A 664 -28.34 -5.34 -12.95
CA SER A 664 -27.20 -5.33 -13.89
C SER A 664 -27.17 -6.53 -14.86
N ASN A 665 -27.84 -7.63 -14.50
CA ASN A 665 -28.03 -8.81 -15.36
C ASN A 665 -29.17 -8.65 -16.39
N GLY A 666 -29.77 -7.46 -16.50
CA GLY A 666 -30.89 -7.19 -17.38
C GLY A 666 -32.26 -7.60 -16.83
N PHE A 667 -32.33 -8.23 -15.65
CA PHE A 667 -33.60 -8.63 -15.05
C PHE A 667 -34.40 -7.42 -14.56
N LYS A 668 -35.59 -7.21 -15.15
CA LYS A 668 -36.53 -6.15 -14.77
C LYS A 668 -37.47 -6.66 -13.67
N ALA A 669 -37.21 -6.24 -12.44
CA ALA A 669 -37.92 -6.74 -11.27
C ALA A 669 -39.16 -5.90 -10.90
N VAL A 670 -39.18 -4.63 -11.30
CA VAL A 670 -40.30 -3.72 -11.14
C VAL A 670 -40.41 -2.89 -12.42
N ASP A 671 -41.61 -2.74 -12.94
CA ASP A 671 -41.90 -2.03 -14.18
C ASP A 671 -43.18 -1.20 -14.06
N ASN A 672 -43.02 0.12 -14.18
CA ASN A 672 -44.11 1.09 -14.22
C ASN A 672 -45.13 0.96 -13.07
N VAL A 673 -44.64 0.83 -11.83
CA VAL A 673 -45.51 0.74 -10.65
C VAL A 673 -45.89 2.14 -10.19
N SER A 674 -47.21 2.40 -10.14
CA SER A 674 -47.79 3.67 -9.68
C SER A 674 -48.97 3.40 -8.75
N PHE A 675 -48.92 3.92 -7.52
CA PHE A 675 -50.05 3.91 -6.57
C PHE A 675 -49.86 4.91 -5.43
N GLU A 676 -50.94 5.22 -4.73
CA GLU A 676 -50.98 6.15 -3.59
C GLU A 676 -51.48 5.42 -2.33
N VAL A 677 -50.92 5.77 -1.17
CA VAL A 677 -51.43 5.35 0.15
C VAL A 677 -51.83 6.60 0.94
N ARG A 678 -53.09 6.64 1.36
CA ARG A 678 -53.69 7.74 2.13
C ARG A 678 -53.60 7.49 3.62
N GLN A 679 -53.70 8.58 4.38
CA GLN A 679 -53.61 8.54 5.83
C GLN A 679 -54.65 7.62 6.46
N GLY A 680 -54.23 6.80 7.44
CA GLY A 680 -55.11 5.88 8.16
C GLY A 680 -55.43 4.59 7.41
N GLN A 681 -54.89 4.39 6.21
CA GLN A 681 -55.06 3.14 5.47
C GLN A 681 -54.15 2.04 6.03
N VAL A 682 -54.70 0.82 6.11
CA VAL A 682 -53.92 -0.42 6.09
C VAL A 682 -53.98 -0.93 4.65
N LEU A 683 -52.86 -0.82 3.92
CA LEU A 683 -52.77 -1.20 2.51
C LEU A 683 -51.94 -2.49 2.36
N GLY A 684 -52.55 -3.49 1.73
CA GLY A 684 -51.92 -4.77 1.43
C GLY A 684 -51.32 -4.80 0.02
N LEU A 685 -50.00 -4.95 -0.09
CA LEU A 685 -49.32 -5.23 -1.34
C LEU A 685 -49.34 -6.74 -1.60
N LEU A 686 -50.20 -7.17 -2.52
CA LEU A 686 -50.49 -8.57 -2.85
C LEU A 686 -49.80 -9.00 -4.13
N GLY A 687 -49.52 -10.30 -4.25
CA GLY A 687 -48.94 -10.88 -5.47
C GLY A 687 -48.22 -12.20 -5.18
N PRO A 688 -47.97 -13.04 -6.20
CA PRO A 688 -47.16 -14.23 -6.02
C PRO A 688 -45.70 -13.89 -5.65
N ASN A 689 -44.94 -14.90 -5.25
CA ASN A 689 -43.49 -14.76 -5.07
C ASN A 689 -42.84 -14.35 -6.40
N GLY A 690 -41.96 -13.35 -6.36
CA GLY A 690 -41.35 -12.78 -7.57
C GLY A 690 -42.15 -11.66 -8.25
N ALA A 691 -43.31 -11.24 -7.73
CA ALA A 691 -44.10 -10.14 -8.30
C ALA A 691 -43.50 -8.73 -8.16
N GLY A 692 -42.32 -8.57 -7.53
CA GLY A 692 -41.66 -7.27 -7.34
C GLY A 692 -41.97 -6.53 -6.03
N LYS A 693 -42.76 -7.14 -5.11
CA LYS A 693 -43.17 -6.55 -3.82
C LYS A 693 -42.00 -6.09 -2.96
N THR A 694 -41.13 -7.02 -2.55
CA THR A 694 -39.96 -6.72 -1.71
C THR A 694 -39.01 -5.72 -2.38
N THR A 695 -38.83 -5.82 -3.70
CA THR A 695 -38.01 -4.85 -4.46
C THR A 695 -38.59 -3.44 -4.39
N THR A 696 -39.91 -3.31 -4.50
CA THR A 696 -40.64 -2.03 -4.34
C THR A 696 -40.47 -1.47 -2.92
N LEU A 697 -40.64 -2.30 -1.90
CA LEU A 697 -40.45 -1.87 -0.51
C LEU A 697 -39.00 -1.45 -0.21
N ARG A 698 -38.00 -2.15 -0.75
CA ARG A 698 -36.58 -1.77 -0.61
C ARG A 698 -36.27 -0.43 -1.26
N MET A 699 -36.91 -0.09 -2.38
CA MET A 699 -36.78 1.22 -3.01
C MET A 699 -37.46 2.32 -2.16
N LEU A 700 -38.64 2.04 -1.59
CA LEU A 700 -39.34 2.95 -0.67
C LEU A 700 -38.52 3.30 0.58
N MET A 701 -37.74 2.36 1.11
CA MET A 701 -36.87 2.63 2.26
C MET A 701 -35.53 3.25 1.88
N GLY A 702 -35.27 3.48 0.59
CA GLY A 702 -33.97 3.96 0.09
C GLY A 702 -32.83 2.95 0.22
N LEU A 703 -33.11 1.65 0.39
CA LEU A 703 -32.10 0.58 0.44
C LEU A 703 -31.57 0.24 -0.96
N ILE A 704 -32.40 0.43 -1.99
CA ILE A 704 -32.05 0.23 -3.40
C ILE A 704 -32.49 1.45 -4.20
N THR A 705 -31.65 1.95 -5.10
CA THR A 705 -32.02 3.07 -5.99
C THR A 705 -32.87 2.56 -7.17
N PRO A 706 -34.01 3.19 -7.49
CA PRO A 706 -34.77 2.89 -8.70
C PRO A 706 -33.97 3.17 -9.96
N THR A 707 -34.27 2.46 -11.04
CA THR A 707 -33.70 2.72 -12.38
C THR A 707 -34.40 3.92 -13.03
N SER A 708 -35.71 4.06 -12.80
CA SER A 708 -36.53 5.22 -13.17
C SER A 708 -37.77 5.30 -12.27
N GLY A 709 -38.51 6.41 -12.37
CA GLY A 709 -39.64 6.71 -11.51
C GLY A 709 -39.22 7.24 -10.14
N ASP A 710 -40.20 7.71 -9.38
CA ASP A 710 -39.99 8.41 -8.12
C ASP A 710 -40.94 7.92 -7.02
N ILE A 711 -40.46 8.02 -5.78
CA ILE A 711 -41.24 7.75 -4.57
C ILE A 711 -41.24 9.02 -3.74
N ARG A 712 -42.41 9.45 -3.28
CA ARG A 712 -42.58 10.57 -2.36
C ARG A 712 -43.27 10.11 -1.08
N VAL A 713 -42.76 10.55 0.06
CA VAL A 713 -43.34 10.31 1.39
C VAL A 713 -43.60 11.68 2.00
N PHE A 714 -44.85 12.01 2.35
CA PHE A 714 -45.25 13.34 2.84
C PHE A 714 -44.70 14.50 1.98
N GLY A 715 -44.86 14.41 0.66
CA GLY A 715 -44.35 15.39 -0.31
C GLY A 715 -42.84 15.36 -0.56
N HIS A 716 -42.06 14.65 0.25
CA HIS A 716 -40.60 14.57 0.12
C HIS A 716 -40.17 13.38 -0.75
N LYS A 717 -39.34 13.67 -1.76
CA LYS A 717 -38.72 12.64 -2.59
C LYS A 717 -37.82 11.72 -1.76
N VAL A 718 -38.07 10.41 -1.87
CA VAL A 718 -37.27 9.37 -1.23
C VAL A 718 -35.98 9.15 -2.01
N SER A 719 -34.87 9.12 -1.29
CA SER A 719 -33.56 8.74 -1.80
C SER A 719 -32.75 8.12 -0.65
N PRO A 720 -31.67 7.36 -0.94
CA PRO A 720 -30.84 6.77 0.11
C PRO A 720 -30.32 7.83 1.10
N GLY A 721 -30.81 7.75 2.35
CA GLY A 721 -30.47 8.69 3.43
C GLY A 721 -31.32 9.95 3.50
N ALA A 722 -32.47 10.02 2.80
CA ALA A 722 -33.39 11.15 2.87
C ALA A 722 -33.91 11.39 4.30
N PRO A 723 -33.97 12.64 4.81
CA PRO A 723 -34.45 12.94 6.16
C PRO A 723 -35.86 12.42 6.45
N VAL A 724 -36.73 12.38 5.43
CA VAL A 724 -38.10 11.89 5.57
C VAL A 724 -38.19 10.42 6.00
N LEU A 725 -37.16 9.62 5.73
CA LEU A 725 -37.10 8.22 6.19
C LEU A 725 -37.13 8.09 7.71
N SER A 726 -36.83 9.15 8.46
CA SER A 726 -37.00 9.18 9.93
C SER A 726 -38.45 9.12 10.40
N ARG A 727 -39.41 9.44 9.51
CA ARG A 727 -40.87 9.34 9.72
C ARG A 727 -41.43 7.98 9.27
N LEU A 728 -40.58 7.07 8.81
CA LEU A 728 -40.95 5.75 8.32
C LEU A 728 -40.41 4.68 9.28
N GLY A 729 -41.30 3.80 9.73
CA GLY A 729 -40.96 2.59 10.46
C GLY A 729 -40.93 1.40 9.53
N SER A 730 -39.88 0.57 9.57
CA SER A 730 -39.78 -0.54 8.63
C SER A 730 -39.36 -1.86 9.25
N PHE A 731 -39.93 -2.94 8.72
CA PHE A 731 -39.47 -4.31 8.93
C PHE A 731 -39.38 -5.02 7.57
N VAL A 732 -38.16 -5.26 7.09
CA VAL A 732 -37.90 -5.95 5.82
C VAL A 732 -36.71 -6.89 5.97
N GLU A 733 -36.83 -8.13 5.48
CA GLU A 733 -35.81 -9.19 5.54
C GLU A 733 -35.28 -9.58 6.94
N GLY A 734 -36.06 -10.35 7.69
CA GLY A 734 -35.57 -11.11 8.86
C GLY A 734 -35.14 -10.24 10.07
N SER A 735 -35.43 -10.72 11.27
CA SER A 735 -35.06 -9.98 12.48
C SER A 735 -33.57 -10.14 12.80
N GLY A 736 -32.72 -9.22 12.35
CA GLY A 736 -31.26 -9.19 12.57
C GLY A 736 -30.82 -8.90 14.02
N PHE A 737 -31.56 -9.41 15.00
CA PHE A 737 -31.30 -9.16 16.43
C PHE A 737 -30.06 -9.89 16.94
N LEU A 738 -29.34 -9.23 17.85
CA LEU A 738 -28.22 -9.83 18.56
C LEU A 738 -28.75 -10.87 19.57
N PRO A 739 -28.45 -12.17 19.37
CA PRO A 739 -29.12 -13.26 20.10
C PRO A 739 -28.75 -13.31 21.60
N HIS A 740 -27.61 -12.72 21.97
CA HIS A 740 -27.11 -12.72 23.34
C HIS A 740 -27.64 -11.55 24.20
N LEU A 741 -28.27 -10.55 23.58
CA LEU A 741 -28.88 -9.40 24.25
C LEU A 741 -30.37 -9.64 24.52
N SER A 742 -30.93 -8.91 25.48
CA SER A 742 -32.39 -8.87 25.71
C SER A 742 -33.11 -8.15 24.58
N GLY A 743 -34.44 -8.31 24.49
CA GLY A 743 -35.26 -7.55 23.54
C GLY A 743 -35.12 -6.05 23.77
N THR A 744 -35.15 -5.60 25.02
CA THR A 744 -35.01 -4.18 25.41
C THR A 744 -33.65 -3.63 24.99
N GLU A 745 -32.57 -4.39 25.19
CA GLU A 745 -31.21 -4.00 24.79
C GLU A 745 -31.08 -3.89 23.27
N ASN A 746 -31.67 -4.82 22.51
CA ASN A 746 -31.70 -4.76 21.05
C ASN A 746 -32.39 -3.49 20.54
N LEU A 747 -33.55 -3.13 21.10
CA LEU A 747 -34.28 -1.92 20.70
C LEU A 747 -33.53 -0.64 21.05
N ARG A 748 -32.93 -0.57 22.24
CA ARG A 748 -32.10 0.59 22.64
C ARG A 748 -30.89 0.75 21.74
N LEU A 749 -30.20 -0.34 21.42
CA LEU A 749 -29.04 -0.32 20.54
C LEU A 749 -29.42 0.12 19.13
N TYR A 750 -30.53 -0.41 18.60
CA TYR A 750 -31.07 -0.01 17.30
C TYR A 750 -31.38 1.50 17.26
N TRP A 751 -32.07 2.03 18.27
CA TRP A 751 -32.37 3.46 18.33
C TRP A 751 -31.11 4.33 18.43
N GLN A 752 -30.14 3.95 19.27
CA GLN A 752 -28.87 4.68 19.41
C GLN A 752 -28.09 4.75 18.09
N ALA A 753 -28.15 3.69 17.26
CA ALA A 753 -27.51 3.67 15.94
C ALA A 753 -28.09 4.73 14.98
N THR A 754 -29.34 5.16 15.15
CA THR A 754 -29.93 6.27 14.38
C THR A 754 -29.33 7.63 14.74
N GLY A 755 -28.67 7.74 15.91
CA GLY A 755 -28.09 8.98 16.42
C GLY A 755 -29.12 10.01 16.91
N ARG A 756 -30.39 9.61 17.08
CA ARG A 756 -31.48 10.42 17.63
C ARG A 756 -31.49 10.39 19.16
N PRO A 757 -32.02 11.43 19.83
CA PRO A 757 -32.23 11.43 21.28
C PRO A 757 -33.07 10.24 21.75
N LEU A 758 -32.73 9.63 22.89
CA LEU A 758 -33.46 8.46 23.42
C LEU A 758 -34.90 8.78 23.86
N GLU A 759 -35.17 10.03 24.22
CA GLU A 759 -36.51 10.53 24.58
C GLU A 759 -37.51 10.42 23.41
N ASP A 760 -37.02 10.52 22.16
CA ASP A 760 -37.84 10.41 20.96
C ASP A 760 -38.14 8.95 20.57
N ALA A 761 -37.62 7.95 21.31
CA ALA A 761 -37.72 6.54 20.93
C ALA A 761 -39.11 5.94 21.15
N HIS A 762 -39.91 6.48 22.07
CA HIS A 762 -41.20 5.92 22.48
C HIS A 762 -41.12 4.41 22.84
N LEU A 763 -40.03 4.02 23.53
CA LEU A 763 -39.69 2.61 23.75
C LEU A 763 -40.76 1.86 24.57
N GLU A 764 -41.33 2.50 25.58
CA GLU A 764 -42.36 1.88 26.44
C GLU A 764 -43.64 1.62 25.66
N GLU A 765 -44.12 2.59 24.89
CA GLU A 765 -45.31 2.48 24.04
C GLU A 765 -45.12 1.41 22.95
N ALA A 766 -43.94 1.37 22.31
CA ALA A 766 -43.62 0.34 21.31
C ALA A 766 -43.58 -1.08 21.90
N LEU A 767 -43.14 -1.23 23.16
CA LEU A 767 -43.11 -2.51 23.86
C LEU A 767 -44.49 -2.94 24.37
N GLU A 768 -45.31 -2.00 24.81
CA GLU A 768 -46.71 -2.25 25.21
C GLU A 768 -47.52 -2.75 24.01
N ILE A 769 -47.42 -2.08 22.86
CA ILE A 769 -48.12 -2.45 21.63
C ILE A 769 -47.66 -3.83 21.11
N ALA A 770 -46.37 -4.15 21.25
CA ALA A 770 -45.83 -5.44 20.81
C ALA A 770 -46.20 -6.62 21.72
N ASP A 771 -46.79 -6.38 22.91
CA ASP A 771 -47.29 -7.39 23.85
C ASP A 771 -46.28 -8.54 24.10
N LEU A 772 -45.06 -8.18 24.51
CA LEU A 772 -44.00 -9.13 24.89
C LEU A 772 -43.91 -9.37 26.40
N GLY A 773 -44.62 -8.57 27.20
CA GLY A 773 -44.62 -8.64 28.67
C GLY A 773 -43.20 -8.71 29.27
N THR A 774 -43.03 -9.52 30.31
CA THR A 774 -41.72 -9.71 30.97
C THR A 774 -40.70 -10.48 30.13
N ALA A 775 -41.12 -11.06 29.00
CA ALA A 775 -40.21 -11.80 28.14
C ALA A 775 -39.21 -10.88 27.42
N VAL A 776 -39.51 -9.57 27.29
CA VAL A 776 -38.63 -8.58 26.67
C VAL A 776 -37.24 -8.51 27.33
N GLU A 777 -37.16 -8.79 28.63
CA GLU A 777 -35.90 -8.79 29.39
C GLU A 777 -35.09 -10.09 29.25
N ARG A 778 -35.67 -11.13 28.63
CA ARG A 778 -34.95 -12.37 28.31
C ARG A 778 -34.11 -12.21 27.04
N LYS A 779 -33.00 -12.93 26.97
CA LYS A 779 -32.12 -12.96 25.79
C LYS A 779 -32.86 -13.47 24.54
N VAL A 780 -32.70 -12.78 23.41
CA VAL A 780 -33.43 -13.07 22.16
C VAL A 780 -33.15 -14.48 21.62
N LYS A 781 -32.00 -15.11 21.94
CA LYS A 781 -31.75 -16.52 21.61
C LYS A 781 -32.82 -17.49 22.11
N SER A 782 -33.52 -17.13 23.20
CA SER A 782 -34.60 -17.95 23.80
C SER A 782 -35.98 -17.66 23.21
N TYR A 783 -36.09 -16.75 22.24
CA TYR A 783 -37.37 -16.34 21.66
C TYR A 783 -37.80 -17.33 20.60
N SER A 784 -39.11 -17.66 20.62
CA SER A 784 -39.77 -18.31 19.49
C SER A 784 -39.81 -17.37 18.28
N GLN A 785 -40.11 -17.93 17.11
CA GLN A 785 -40.27 -17.13 15.89
C GLN A 785 -41.31 -16.00 16.06
N GLY A 786 -42.47 -16.29 16.65
CA GLY A 786 -43.49 -15.27 16.94
C GLY A 786 -43.04 -14.18 17.90
N MET A 787 -42.23 -14.50 18.90
CA MET A 787 -41.66 -13.49 19.80
C MET A 787 -40.64 -12.59 19.09
N ARG A 788 -39.82 -13.15 18.20
CA ARG A 788 -38.88 -12.34 17.39
C ARG A 788 -39.62 -11.43 16.42
N GLN A 789 -40.73 -11.91 15.87
CA GLN A 789 -41.58 -11.13 14.97
C GLN A 789 -42.26 -9.95 15.67
N ARG A 790 -42.80 -10.17 16.88
CA ARG A 790 -43.33 -9.09 17.74
C ARG A 790 -42.26 -8.07 18.10
N LEU A 791 -41.04 -8.52 18.45
CA LEU A 791 -39.92 -7.62 18.73
C LEU A 791 -39.51 -6.80 17.51
N ALA A 792 -39.56 -7.39 16.31
CA ALA A 792 -39.27 -6.69 15.05
C ALA A 792 -40.29 -5.57 14.75
N ILE A 793 -41.53 -5.77 15.14
CA ILE A 793 -42.58 -4.75 15.00
C ILE A 793 -42.43 -3.67 16.06
N ALA A 794 -42.07 -4.03 17.31
CA ALA A 794 -41.66 -3.05 18.30
C ALA A 794 -40.52 -2.16 17.78
N GLN A 795 -39.53 -2.76 17.10
CA GLN A 795 -38.43 -2.02 16.47
C GLN A 795 -38.93 -1.07 15.36
N ALA A 796 -39.85 -1.51 14.51
CA ALA A 796 -40.45 -0.68 13.47
C ALA A 796 -41.33 0.45 14.05
N MET A 797 -41.85 0.29 15.27
CA MET A 797 -42.67 1.29 15.98
C MET A 797 -41.85 2.35 16.72
N LEU A 798 -40.54 2.17 16.88
CA LEU A 798 -39.71 3.16 17.58
C LEU A 798 -39.83 4.54 16.92
N GLY A 799 -40.08 5.56 17.72
CA GLY A 799 -40.36 6.92 17.24
C GLY A 799 -41.78 7.14 16.72
N LEU A 800 -42.66 6.16 16.86
CA LEU A 800 -44.08 6.17 16.45
C LEU A 800 -44.32 6.76 15.05
N PRO A 801 -43.70 6.20 14.01
CA PRO A 801 -43.70 6.76 12.66
C PRO A 801 -45.11 6.85 12.05
N ASP A 802 -45.32 7.88 11.25
CA ASP A 802 -46.62 8.14 10.60
C ASP A 802 -46.94 7.12 9.49
N LEU A 803 -45.90 6.49 8.93
CA LEU A 803 -45.98 5.42 7.93
C LEU A 803 -45.15 4.21 8.37
N MET A 804 -45.79 3.05 8.48
CA MET A 804 -45.16 1.77 8.78
C MET A 804 -45.13 0.87 7.54
N VAL A 805 -43.99 0.25 7.26
CA VAL A 805 -43.79 -0.62 6.09
C VAL A 805 -43.29 -1.99 6.54
N LEU A 806 -44.09 -3.03 6.32
CA LEU A 806 -43.82 -4.39 6.82
C LEU A 806 -43.80 -5.39 5.66
N ASP A 807 -42.68 -6.09 5.46
CA ASP A 807 -42.56 -7.14 4.45
C ASP A 807 -42.85 -8.51 5.08
N GLU A 808 -43.94 -9.16 4.66
CA GLU A 808 -44.38 -10.49 5.09
C GLU A 808 -44.39 -10.71 6.63
N PRO A 809 -45.04 -9.82 7.42
CA PRO A 809 -44.92 -9.84 8.88
C PRO A 809 -45.59 -11.03 9.57
N THR A 810 -46.41 -11.80 8.86
CA THR A 810 -47.16 -12.96 9.37
C THR A 810 -46.55 -14.30 8.96
N ASN A 811 -45.46 -14.29 8.20
CA ASN A 811 -44.84 -15.51 7.67
C ASN A 811 -44.26 -16.41 8.78
N GLY A 812 -44.64 -17.69 8.78
CA GLY A 812 -44.20 -18.69 9.74
C GLY A 812 -44.72 -18.51 11.17
N LEU A 813 -45.81 -17.74 11.35
CA LEU A 813 -46.56 -17.66 12.60
C LEU A 813 -47.68 -18.70 12.64
N ASP A 814 -48.06 -19.15 13.84
CA ASP A 814 -49.25 -19.98 14.04
C ASP A 814 -50.55 -19.14 13.95
N PRO A 815 -51.73 -19.74 13.70
CA PRO A 815 -52.97 -18.99 13.53
C PRO A 815 -53.33 -18.04 14.70
N PRO A 816 -53.11 -18.42 15.99
CA PRO A 816 -53.30 -17.49 17.10
C PRO A 816 -52.36 -16.27 17.04
N GLN A 817 -51.07 -16.46 16.72
CA GLN A 817 -50.11 -15.36 16.61
C GLN A 817 -50.42 -14.42 15.45
N ILE A 818 -50.90 -14.95 14.32
CA ILE A 818 -51.37 -14.17 13.16
C ILE A 818 -52.53 -13.26 13.57
N ARG A 819 -53.53 -13.79 14.29
CA ARG A 819 -54.66 -13.00 14.78
C ARG A 819 -54.22 -11.85 15.69
N THR A 820 -53.31 -12.11 16.64
CA THR A 820 -52.80 -11.03 17.50
C THR A 820 -52.05 -9.99 16.69
N MET A 821 -51.25 -10.42 15.71
CA MET A 821 -50.50 -9.51 14.85
C MET A 821 -51.42 -8.55 14.09
N ARG A 822 -52.49 -9.10 13.51
CA ARG A 822 -53.54 -8.33 12.85
C ARG A 822 -54.12 -7.26 13.76
N GLU A 823 -54.50 -7.62 14.99
CA GLU A 823 -55.07 -6.68 15.94
C GLU A 823 -54.10 -5.52 16.23
N VAL A 824 -52.80 -5.79 16.33
CA VAL A 824 -51.75 -4.78 16.49
C VAL A 824 -51.71 -3.81 15.30
N LEU A 825 -51.69 -4.32 14.06
CA LEU A 825 -51.63 -3.48 12.86
C LEU A 825 -52.89 -2.61 12.70
N ILE A 826 -54.07 -3.19 12.93
CA ILE A 826 -55.35 -2.47 12.88
C ILE A 826 -55.40 -1.38 13.95
N ASN A 827 -55.00 -1.70 15.18
CA ASN A 827 -55.02 -0.74 16.28
C ASN A 827 -54.01 0.39 16.06
N TYR A 828 -52.84 0.09 15.47
CA TYR A 828 -51.89 1.12 15.08
C TYR A 828 -52.48 2.08 14.05
N ALA A 829 -53.15 1.56 13.01
CA ALA A 829 -53.80 2.40 12.01
C ALA A 829 -54.96 3.25 12.55
N LYS A 830 -55.73 2.73 13.53
CA LYS A 830 -56.79 3.50 14.22
C LYS A 830 -56.29 4.76 14.92
N THR A 831 -55.00 4.86 15.22
CA THR A 831 -54.40 6.08 15.78
C THR A 831 -54.16 7.19 14.75
N GLY A 832 -54.61 7.01 13.50
CA GLY A 832 -54.42 7.97 12.40
C GLY A 832 -53.13 7.77 11.62
N ARG A 833 -52.41 6.67 11.87
CA ARG A 833 -51.17 6.26 11.22
C ARG A 833 -51.43 5.30 10.07
N THR A 834 -50.48 5.18 9.15
CA THR A 834 -50.65 4.40 7.92
C THR A 834 -49.77 3.16 7.95
N VAL A 835 -50.30 2.02 7.50
CA VAL A 835 -49.57 0.74 7.48
C VAL A 835 -49.59 0.16 6.07
N LEU A 836 -48.42 -0.04 5.49
CA LEU A 836 -48.19 -0.78 4.25
C LEU A 836 -47.64 -2.16 4.60
N VAL A 837 -48.36 -3.21 4.24
CA VAL A 837 -47.96 -4.59 4.49
C VAL A 837 -47.86 -5.36 3.19
N SER A 838 -46.77 -6.08 2.94
CA SER A 838 -46.76 -7.10 1.89
C SER A 838 -47.24 -8.43 2.44
N SER A 839 -48.04 -9.15 1.67
CA SER A 839 -48.38 -10.54 1.99
C SER A 839 -48.74 -11.33 0.74
N HIS A 840 -48.51 -12.64 0.79
CA HIS A 840 -49.07 -13.61 -0.16
C HIS A 840 -50.25 -14.40 0.43
N LEU A 841 -50.59 -14.18 1.72
CA LEU A 841 -51.70 -14.85 2.39
C LEU A 841 -52.97 -14.00 2.26
N LEU A 842 -53.81 -14.33 1.28
CA LEU A 842 -54.99 -13.53 0.92
C LEU A 842 -56.03 -13.47 2.03
N ALA A 843 -56.25 -14.58 2.74
CA ALA A 843 -57.17 -14.62 3.89
C ALA A 843 -56.74 -13.69 5.04
N GLU A 844 -55.44 -13.42 5.19
CA GLU A 844 -54.93 -12.47 6.18
C GLU A 844 -55.19 -11.04 5.72
N VAL A 845 -54.91 -10.75 4.45
CA VAL A 845 -55.10 -9.42 3.88
C VAL A 845 -56.57 -9.02 3.85
N GLU A 846 -57.47 -9.96 3.55
CA GLU A 846 -58.92 -9.72 3.59
C GLU A 846 -59.41 -9.31 5.00
N GLN A 847 -58.79 -9.85 6.05
CA GLN A 847 -59.17 -9.57 7.44
C GLN A 847 -58.46 -8.36 8.04
N THR A 848 -57.30 -7.96 7.49
CA THR A 848 -56.42 -6.95 8.09
C THR A 848 -56.38 -5.64 7.30
N CYS A 849 -56.47 -5.70 5.97
CA CYS A 849 -56.28 -4.54 5.11
C CYS A 849 -57.60 -3.88 4.73
N THR A 850 -57.56 -2.54 4.62
CA THR A 850 -58.67 -1.73 4.11
C THR A 850 -58.62 -1.62 2.59
N HIS A 851 -57.41 -1.58 2.03
CA HIS A 851 -57.12 -1.40 0.62
C HIS A 851 -56.05 -2.41 0.21
N VAL A 852 -56.01 -2.78 -1.06
CA VAL A 852 -54.97 -3.65 -1.59
C VAL A 852 -54.49 -3.16 -2.96
N VAL A 853 -53.23 -3.49 -3.25
CA VAL A 853 -52.60 -3.32 -4.55
C VAL A 853 -52.11 -4.70 -4.98
N VAL A 854 -52.65 -5.23 -6.07
CA VAL A 854 -52.31 -6.53 -6.62
C VAL A 854 -51.21 -6.35 -7.65
N MET A 855 -50.04 -6.94 -7.40
CA MET A 855 -48.89 -6.95 -8.28
C MET A 855 -48.66 -8.31 -8.91
N ASN A 856 -48.24 -8.32 -10.18
CA ASN A 856 -47.75 -9.52 -10.86
C ASN A 856 -46.59 -9.12 -11.78
N ARG A 857 -45.55 -9.97 -11.84
CA ARG A 857 -44.36 -9.78 -12.70
C ARG A 857 -43.78 -8.35 -12.72
N GLY A 858 -43.85 -7.63 -11.59
CA GLY A 858 -43.27 -6.30 -11.45
C GLY A 858 -44.19 -5.13 -11.78
N SER A 859 -45.44 -5.35 -12.20
CA SER A 859 -46.43 -4.30 -12.49
C SER A 859 -47.66 -4.39 -11.57
N VAL A 860 -48.46 -3.32 -11.49
CA VAL A 860 -49.74 -3.29 -10.77
C VAL A 860 -50.85 -3.75 -11.71
N ILE A 861 -51.57 -4.82 -11.35
CA ILE A 861 -52.75 -5.30 -12.11
C ILE A 861 -54.02 -4.56 -11.67
N SER A 862 -54.20 -4.41 -10.35
CA SER A 862 -55.42 -3.82 -9.79
C SER A 862 -55.14 -3.18 -8.44
N SER A 863 -55.92 -2.17 -8.08
CA SER A 863 -55.85 -1.49 -6.78
C SER A 863 -57.22 -0.97 -6.38
N GLY A 864 -57.55 -1.02 -5.08
CA GLY A 864 -58.84 -0.56 -4.57
C GLY A 864 -59.09 -0.99 -3.13
N THR A 865 -60.31 -0.76 -2.63
CA THR A 865 -60.70 -1.31 -1.33
C THR A 865 -60.87 -2.82 -1.42
N VAL A 866 -60.61 -3.54 -0.31
CA VAL A 866 -60.84 -4.99 -0.27
C VAL A 866 -62.28 -5.34 -0.64
N ARG A 867 -63.25 -4.52 -0.20
CA ARG A 867 -64.68 -4.71 -0.48
C ARG A 867 -65.04 -4.54 -1.96
N GLU A 868 -64.42 -3.58 -2.66
CA GLU A 868 -64.64 -3.40 -4.10
C GLU A 868 -64.12 -4.61 -4.89
N LEU A 869 -62.97 -5.13 -4.50
CA LEU A 869 -62.38 -6.31 -5.14
C LEU A 869 -63.18 -7.58 -4.88
N THR A 870 -63.63 -7.83 -3.65
CA THR A 870 -64.45 -9.02 -3.35
C THR A 870 -65.87 -8.95 -3.91
N ALA A 871 -66.43 -7.76 -4.08
CA ALA A 871 -67.76 -7.57 -4.69
C ALA A 871 -67.76 -7.82 -6.21
N ALA A 872 -66.62 -7.69 -6.88
CA ALA A 872 -66.52 -7.75 -8.34
C ALA A 872 -66.47 -9.18 -8.93
N GLY A 873 -66.38 -10.24 -8.12
CA GLY A 873 -66.12 -11.61 -8.61
C GLY A 873 -66.92 -12.74 -7.94
N GLY A 874 -68.13 -12.46 -7.43
CA GLY A 874 -68.94 -13.46 -6.71
C GLY A 874 -69.54 -14.55 -7.61
N MET A 875 -68.83 -15.67 -7.79
CA MET A 875 -69.38 -16.85 -8.45
C MET A 875 -70.35 -17.60 -7.50
N THR A 876 -71.52 -17.98 -8.02
CA THR A 876 -72.53 -18.76 -7.29
C THR A 876 -72.47 -20.22 -7.70
N GLU A 877 -72.29 -21.12 -6.73
CA GLU A 877 -72.47 -22.56 -6.94
C GLU A 877 -73.90 -22.96 -6.62
N VAL A 878 -74.55 -23.60 -7.60
CA VAL A 878 -75.90 -24.15 -7.49
C VAL A 878 -75.81 -25.67 -7.56
N ARG A 879 -76.27 -26.35 -6.52
CA ARG A 879 -76.33 -27.81 -6.43
C ARG A 879 -77.75 -28.29 -6.75
N VAL A 880 -77.89 -29.14 -7.74
CA VAL A 880 -79.17 -29.66 -8.27
C VAL A 880 -79.06 -31.16 -8.54
N ASP A 881 -80.20 -31.79 -8.84
CA ASP A 881 -80.28 -33.18 -9.27
C ASP A 881 -79.90 -33.40 -10.75
N ASP A 882 -80.02 -32.38 -11.61
CA ASP A 882 -79.59 -32.41 -13.02
C ASP A 882 -78.92 -31.08 -13.44
N ALA A 883 -77.59 -31.08 -13.51
CA ALA A 883 -76.79 -29.88 -13.75
C ALA A 883 -76.87 -29.35 -15.19
N GLU A 884 -77.05 -30.20 -16.20
CA GLU A 884 -77.15 -29.76 -17.60
C GLU A 884 -78.48 -29.03 -17.83
N LYS A 885 -79.56 -29.58 -17.29
CA LYS A 885 -80.86 -28.90 -17.35
C LYS A 885 -80.86 -27.61 -16.54
N ALA A 886 -80.19 -27.55 -15.38
CA ALA A 886 -80.02 -26.31 -14.63
C ALA A 886 -79.20 -25.27 -15.40
N SER A 887 -78.12 -25.67 -16.08
CA SER A 887 -77.30 -24.79 -16.92
C SER A 887 -78.13 -24.17 -18.06
N ALA A 888 -78.99 -24.96 -18.71
CA ALA A 888 -79.89 -24.42 -19.74
C ALA A 888 -80.87 -23.38 -19.17
N VAL A 889 -81.46 -23.65 -18.00
CA VAL A 889 -82.39 -22.71 -17.33
C VAL A 889 -81.67 -21.41 -16.93
N LEU A 890 -80.48 -21.53 -16.34
CA LEU A 890 -79.65 -20.38 -15.92
C LEU A 890 -79.18 -19.54 -17.12
N SER A 891 -78.84 -20.20 -18.23
CA SER A 891 -78.54 -19.50 -19.50
C SER A 891 -79.74 -18.73 -20.02
N GLY A 892 -80.94 -19.29 -19.88
CA GLY A 892 -82.21 -18.63 -20.24
C GLY A 892 -82.52 -17.39 -19.40
N LEU A 893 -81.97 -17.30 -18.18
CA LEU A 893 -82.03 -16.10 -17.33
C LEU A 893 -80.97 -15.05 -17.70
N GLY A 894 -80.21 -15.28 -18.78
CA GLY A 894 -79.13 -14.39 -19.22
C GLY A 894 -77.85 -14.54 -18.42
N CYS A 895 -77.71 -15.58 -17.61
CA CYS A 895 -76.47 -15.88 -16.89
C CYS A 895 -75.54 -16.74 -17.77
N SER A 896 -74.25 -16.86 -17.42
CA SER A 896 -73.30 -17.74 -18.12
C SER A 896 -72.86 -18.90 -17.22
N PRO A 897 -73.67 -19.96 -17.12
CA PRO A 897 -73.37 -21.11 -16.26
C PRO A 897 -72.30 -22.02 -16.87
N THR A 898 -71.45 -22.56 -16.00
CA THR A 898 -70.48 -23.62 -16.29
C THR A 898 -70.84 -24.84 -15.46
N VAL A 899 -71.11 -25.98 -16.12
CA VAL A 899 -71.33 -27.26 -15.44
C VAL A 899 -70.00 -27.75 -14.88
N ILE A 900 -69.93 -27.95 -13.58
CA ILE A 900 -68.71 -28.44 -12.90
C ILE A 900 -68.75 -29.97 -12.81
N ASP A 901 -69.91 -30.53 -12.44
CA ASP A 901 -70.20 -31.96 -12.43
C ASP A 901 -71.70 -32.23 -12.64
N GLU A 902 -72.12 -33.51 -12.65
CA GLU A 902 -73.53 -33.92 -12.89
C GLU A 902 -74.55 -33.28 -11.93
N SER A 903 -74.12 -32.75 -10.80
CA SER A 903 -74.95 -32.17 -9.74
C SER A 903 -74.63 -30.73 -9.36
N VAL A 904 -73.59 -30.10 -9.94
CA VAL A 904 -73.13 -28.75 -9.58
C VAL A 904 -72.93 -27.88 -10.81
N VAL A 905 -73.56 -26.72 -10.81
CA VAL A 905 -73.38 -25.65 -11.79
C VAL A 905 -72.79 -24.42 -11.10
N ARG A 906 -71.72 -23.86 -11.66
CA ARG A 906 -71.16 -22.58 -11.23
C ARG A 906 -71.59 -21.49 -12.20
N VAL A 907 -72.13 -20.41 -11.67
CA VAL A 907 -72.70 -19.33 -12.48
C VAL A 907 -72.48 -17.99 -11.80
N ASP A 908 -72.13 -16.97 -12.57
CA ASP A 908 -72.27 -15.59 -12.12
C ASP A 908 -73.72 -15.17 -12.34
N ILE A 909 -74.46 -15.02 -11.23
CA ILE A 909 -75.85 -14.55 -11.26
C ILE A 909 -75.94 -13.03 -11.24
N GLY A 910 -74.82 -12.31 -11.17
CA GLY A 910 -74.74 -10.87 -11.13
C GLY A 910 -75.63 -10.26 -10.05
N SER A 911 -76.51 -9.34 -10.45
CA SER A 911 -77.51 -8.72 -9.57
C SER A 911 -78.85 -9.44 -9.54
N VAL A 912 -78.98 -10.62 -10.17
CA VAL A 912 -80.22 -11.40 -10.16
C VAL A 912 -80.44 -11.94 -8.74
N ASP A 913 -81.64 -11.70 -8.20
CA ASP A 913 -81.99 -12.18 -6.86
C ASP A 913 -81.88 -13.71 -6.80
N PRO A 914 -81.09 -14.30 -5.88
CA PRO A 914 -81.00 -15.74 -5.71
C PRO A 914 -82.36 -16.43 -5.57
N ALA A 915 -83.37 -15.76 -5.02
CA ALA A 915 -84.73 -16.29 -4.92
C ALA A 915 -85.39 -16.50 -6.30
N ILE A 916 -85.11 -15.62 -7.27
CA ILE A 916 -85.60 -15.74 -8.65
C ILE A 916 -84.88 -16.91 -9.33
N VAL A 917 -83.57 -17.05 -9.10
CA VAL A 917 -82.77 -18.17 -9.63
C VAL A 917 -83.29 -19.51 -9.09
N ILE A 918 -83.49 -19.63 -7.77
CA ILE A 918 -84.01 -20.84 -7.14
C ILE A 918 -85.43 -21.15 -7.66
N ARG A 919 -86.28 -20.12 -7.81
CA ARG A 919 -87.65 -20.32 -8.29
C ARG A 919 -87.71 -20.75 -9.75
N ALA A 920 -86.88 -20.18 -10.62
CA ALA A 920 -86.81 -20.59 -12.02
C ALA A 920 -86.33 -22.05 -12.16
N LEU A 921 -85.36 -22.46 -11.34
CA LEU A 921 -84.90 -23.85 -11.30
C LEU A 921 -86.01 -24.79 -10.79
N PHE A 922 -86.73 -24.39 -9.74
CA PHE A 922 -87.83 -25.16 -9.18
C PHE A 922 -89.03 -25.28 -10.15
N ASP A 923 -89.44 -24.18 -10.79
CA ASP A 923 -90.55 -24.16 -11.75
C ASP A 923 -90.23 -24.99 -13.01
N ALA A 924 -88.94 -25.17 -13.34
CA ALA A 924 -88.46 -26.09 -14.37
C ALA A 924 -88.44 -27.57 -13.93
N GLY A 925 -88.82 -27.86 -12.68
CA GLY A 925 -88.92 -29.19 -12.08
C GLY A 925 -87.60 -29.76 -11.57
N LEU A 926 -86.62 -28.93 -11.20
CA LEU A 926 -85.34 -29.35 -10.62
C LEU A 926 -85.39 -29.33 -9.08
N GLU A 927 -84.78 -30.32 -8.44
CA GLU A 927 -84.57 -30.34 -6.99
C GLU A 927 -83.28 -29.58 -6.62
N VAL A 928 -83.42 -28.33 -6.18
CA VAL A 928 -82.28 -27.52 -5.72
C VAL A 928 -81.85 -27.97 -4.32
N ARG A 929 -80.66 -28.56 -4.22
CA ARG A 929 -80.07 -29.08 -2.98
C ARG A 929 -79.29 -28.03 -2.19
N GLY A 930 -78.84 -26.96 -2.83
CA GLY A 930 -78.19 -25.84 -2.15
C GLY A 930 -77.66 -24.79 -3.11
N LEU A 931 -77.54 -23.55 -2.62
CA LEU A 931 -76.95 -22.43 -3.34
C LEU A 931 -75.95 -21.73 -2.42
N SER A 932 -74.70 -21.59 -2.86
CA SER A 932 -73.63 -20.96 -2.09
C SER A 932 -72.83 -19.99 -2.95
N GLN A 933 -72.69 -18.74 -2.50
CA GLN A 933 -71.79 -17.75 -3.11
C GLN A 933 -70.44 -17.77 -2.40
N SER A 934 -69.34 -17.77 -3.16
CA SER A 934 -68.00 -17.49 -2.62
C SER A 934 -67.67 -16.02 -2.88
N THR A 935 -67.41 -15.25 -1.82
CA THR A 935 -67.02 -13.83 -1.89
C THR A 935 -65.58 -13.62 -1.41
N ARG A 936 -64.73 -14.63 -1.53
CA ARG A 936 -63.37 -14.62 -0.96
C ARG A 936 -62.41 -13.86 -1.87
N LEU A 937 -61.48 -13.12 -1.26
CA LEU A 937 -60.44 -12.38 -1.99
C LEU A 937 -59.52 -13.31 -2.79
N GLU A 938 -59.39 -14.56 -2.35
CA GLU A 938 -58.61 -15.61 -3.00
C GLU A 938 -59.08 -15.93 -4.42
N ASP A 939 -60.40 -16.10 -4.62
CA ASP A 939 -60.97 -16.47 -5.91
C ASP A 939 -60.81 -15.32 -6.94
N VAL A 940 -61.01 -14.07 -6.49
CA VAL A 940 -60.84 -12.87 -7.32
C VAL A 940 -59.36 -12.67 -7.70
N PHE A 941 -58.45 -12.88 -6.76
CA PHE A 941 -57.02 -12.77 -7.03
C PHE A 941 -56.54 -13.79 -8.08
N LEU A 942 -57.00 -15.04 -7.97
CA LEU A 942 -56.66 -16.07 -8.95
C LEU A 942 -57.18 -15.70 -10.34
N ASP A 943 -58.43 -15.25 -10.46
CA ASP A 943 -59.00 -14.79 -11.74
C ASP A 943 -58.19 -13.63 -12.35
N LEU A 944 -57.84 -12.61 -11.55
CA LEU A 944 -57.04 -11.46 -12.01
C LEU A 944 -55.64 -11.88 -12.51
N VAL A 945 -54.96 -12.78 -11.81
CA VAL A 945 -53.62 -13.26 -12.21
C VAL A 945 -53.66 -14.19 -13.42
N HIS A 946 -54.71 -15.01 -13.56
CA HIS A 946 -54.89 -15.87 -14.75
C HIS A 946 -55.22 -15.03 -15.99
N ARG A 947 -56.17 -14.08 -15.92
CA ARG A 947 -56.52 -13.20 -17.04
C ARG A 947 -55.33 -12.36 -17.53
N ASP A 948 -54.54 -11.84 -16.61
CA ASP A 948 -53.31 -11.10 -16.95
C ASP A 948 -52.29 -12.01 -17.69
N THR A 949 -52.19 -13.28 -17.28
CA THR A 949 -51.31 -14.26 -17.95
C THR A 949 -51.81 -14.65 -19.34
N GLU A 950 -53.13 -14.83 -19.52
CA GLU A 950 -53.72 -15.11 -20.84
C GLU A 950 -53.57 -13.92 -21.79
N HIS A 951 -53.86 -12.71 -21.33
CA HIS A 951 -53.74 -11.48 -22.13
C HIS A 951 -52.29 -11.23 -22.59
N LEU A 952 -51.29 -11.47 -21.72
CA LEU A 952 -49.88 -11.37 -22.08
C LEU A 952 -49.42 -12.47 -23.03
N THR A 953 -49.97 -13.69 -22.92
CA THR A 953 -49.68 -14.79 -23.85
C THR A 953 -50.22 -14.46 -25.24
N GLN A 954 -51.42 -13.89 -25.30
CA GLN A 954 -52.06 -13.45 -26.55
C GLN A 954 -51.30 -12.28 -27.20
N LEU A 955 -50.80 -11.32 -26.41
CA LEU A 955 -49.92 -10.25 -26.89
C LEU A 955 -48.57 -10.77 -27.38
N ALA A 956 -47.98 -11.78 -26.72
CA ALA A 956 -46.74 -12.40 -27.14
C ALA A 956 -46.90 -13.22 -28.44
N GLU A 957 -48.06 -13.85 -28.66
CA GLU A 957 -48.39 -14.51 -29.93
C GLU A 957 -48.56 -13.49 -31.07
N ILE A 958 -49.17 -12.33 -30.81
CA ILE A 958 -49.31 -11.24 -31.78
C ILE A 958 -47.95 -10.62 -32.15
N ASP A 959 -47.06 -10.42 -31.17
CA ASP A 959 -45.70 -9.91 -31.43
C ASP A 959 -44.81 -10.94 -32.17
N ALA A 960 -45.02 -12.25 -31.94
CA ALA A 960 -44.34 -13.31 -32.67
C ALA A 960 -44.78 -13.40 -34.14
N GLU A 961 -46.07 -13.17 -34.45
CA GLU A 961 -46.57 -13.07 -35.83
C GLU A 961 -46.09 -11.79 -36.54
N ALA A 962 -45.91 -10.67 -35.82
CA ALA A 962 -45.39 -9.42 -36.37
C ALA A 962 -43.89 -9.46 -36.74
N SER A 963 -43.09 -10.32 -36.08
CA SER A 963 -41.65 -10.46 -36.33
C SER A 963 -41.29 -11.39 -37.52
N GLY A 964 -42.27 -12.06 -38.14
CA GLY A 964 -42.04 -13.14 -39.13
C GLY A 964 -41.88 -12.72 -40.60
N THR A 965 -41.90 -11.43 -40.95
CA THR A 965 -41.84 -10.99 -42.35
C THR A 965 -40.72 -9.97 -42.59
N VAL A 966 -39.58 -10.45 -43.13
CA VAL A 966 -38.63 -9.80 -44.08
C VAL A 966 -37.23 -10.38 -43.85
N SER A 967 -36.90 -11.43 -44.61
CA SER A 967 -35.54 -11.72 -45.08
C SER A 967 -35.62 -12.71 -46.24
N THR A 968 -35.36 -12.22 -47.46
CA THR A 968 -34.58 -12.88 -48.51
C THR A 968 -34.77 -12.12 -49.83
N LYS A 969 -33.86 -11.18 -50.11
CA LYS A 969 -33.37 -10.82 -51.45
C LYS A 969 -32.32 -9.71 -51.32
N GLU A 970 -31.04 -10.07 -51.31
CA GLU A 970 -30.13 -9.86 -52.45
C GLU A 970 -28.71 -10.27 -52.05
N HIS A 971 -28.17 -11.19 -52.84
CA HIS A 971 -26.76 -11.53 -52.96
C HIS A 971 -26.12 -10.59 -53.97
N GLU A 972 -25.01 -9.94 -53.59
CA GLU A 972 -23.73 -9.95 -54.32
C GLU A 972 -22.60 -9.47 -53.40
#